data_AF-A0A2A2H3U8-F1
#
_entry.id   AF-A0A2A2H3U8-F1
#
_cell.length_a   1.000
_cell.length_b   1.000
_cell.length_c   1.000
_cell.angle_alpha   90.00
_cell.angle_beta   90.00
_cell.angle_gamma   90.00
#
_symmetry.space_group_name_H-M   'P 1'
#
loop_
_entity.id
_entity.type
_entity.pdbx_description
1 polymer ?
#
loop_
_entity_poly.entity_id
_entity_poly.type
_entity_poly.pdbx_seq_one_letter_code
_entity_poly.pdbx_strand_id
1 'polypeptide(L)'
;MGRIGILKTPHGNVKTPALMPVIHPGKQTIDVKKYGADIVITNSYIIYKNEELKKKALEEGIHSLINFEGPIVTDSGSFQLSVYGDIDVTNKEIIEFQENIGTDIGTSLDIPTPPYVKRERAEKELEITLERAKEALDARKNLMLNSVVQGSTFPDLRAKCAEAIGQMDFEVYPIGAVVPLLENYKYKDVVDIVMASVANLPPSRPRHLMGAGHPMVFALAVAMGCDLFDSAAYILYAQDDRLMMPNGTYKLQDLLEMPCSCEVCTKYTPNDLRSMKKEQRMKLIAQHNLHVSFAEIRKIRQAIVDGNLLELVEQRCRAHPYLLDALRNLKNYTELMEEYDPEYKNSAFFYTGPESLNRPEIFRYLSRISRIPQKNRVLLLPSFKKPYSKNIQNILTNFGRDKPDLEKLGNFYRIKGLKSENSSHIDEQLQVVVVDVPFGVIPLEIDEIYPLAQNESPSLLDGDSKIFVKNIINEYINNFNEVIISESLIKKFDLDFELENFNINELRLQFDDKEKIKYIADYQFGTGAGKALFGTNVDIVKSRKTGKIRHVYDGEDLIATLRASDGIFVLSMLGAERLHEFLEYPKSRVVVNSDAEPFAREGKSIFAKFVIDIDINIRANEEVLIVNENDDLLAFGKSILNAHEIKDLKTGQAVKTRKGGKL
;
A
#
# COMPACT_ATOMS: atom_id res chain seq x y z
N MET A 1 1.68 -1.51 -0.27
CA MET A 1 2.72 -2.31 0.43
C MET A 1 2.55 -2.36 1.95
N GLY A 2 2.04 -1.32 2.61
CA GLY A 2 1.79 -1.37 4.06
C GLY A 2 0.76 -2.44 4.45
N ARG A 3 1.01 -3.16 5.55
CA ARG A 3 0.23 -4.32 5.99
C ARG A 3 0.03 -4.34 7.50
N ILE A 4 -0.96 -5.12 7.94
CA ILE A 4 -1.16 -5.48 9.35
C ILE A 4 -0.89 -6.97 9.49
N GLY A 5 0.12 -7.31 10.27
CA GLY A 5 0.52 -8.69 10.53
C GLY A 5 0.47 -9.04 12.01
N ILE A 6 0.73 -10.32 12.28
CA ILE A 6 0.98 -10.85 13.62
C ILE A 6 2.32 -11.57 13.56
N LEU A 7 3.33 -11.00 14.21
CA LEU A 7 4.60 -11.67 14.45
C LEU A 7 4.47 -12.52 15.72
N LYS A 8 4.68 -13.82 15.60
CA LYS A 8 4.70 -14.75 16.74
C LYS A 8 6.10 -14.85 17.28
N THR A 9 6.25 -14.73 18.59
CA THR A 9 7.53 -14.84 19.30
C THR A 9 7.36 -15.73 20.54
N PRO A 10 8.45 -16.20 21.17
CA PRO A 10 8.36 -17.05 22.37
C PRO A 10 7.54 -16.42 23.50
N HIS A 11 7.70 -15.12 23.75
CA HIS A 11 7.01 -14.42 24.84
C HIS A 11 5.78 -13.59 24.41
N GLY A 12 5.18 -13.91 23.25
CA GLY A 12 3.88 -13.35 22.86
C GLY A 12 3.73 -13.04 21.37
N ASN A 13 2.57 -12.48 21.02
CA ASN A 13 2.25 -12.06 19.66
C ASN A 13 2.36 -10.54 19.56
N VAL A 14 2.98 -10.06 18.48
CA VAL A 14 3.16 -8.63 18.19
C VAL A 14 2.34 -8.26 16.97
N LYS A 15 1.42 -7.29 17.12
CA LYS A 15 0.60 -6.80 16.02
C LYS A 15 1.31 -5.68 15.26
N THR A 16 1.68 -5.91 14.00
CA THR A 16 2.38 -4.93 13.16
C THR A 16 1.42 -4.01 12.39
N PRO A 17 1.83 -2.80 11.96
CA PRO A 17 3.11 -2.16 12.29
C PRO A 17 3.23 -1.86 13.79
N ALA A 18 4.43 -2.03 14.35
CA ALA A 18 4.68 -1.91 15.79
C ALA A 18 5.90 -1.02 16.09
N LEU A 19 5.81 -0.30 17.21
CA LEU A 19 6.90 0.50 17.76
C LEU A 19 7.51 -0.24 18.96
N MET A 20 8.83 -0.36 18.96
CA MET A 20 9.67 -0.92 20.01
C MET A 20 10.35 0.23 20.77
N PRO A 21 9.87 0.63 21.95
CA PRO A 21 10.60 1.57 22.78
C PRO A 21 11.98 0.99 23.11
N VAL A 22 13.03 1.79 22.91
CA VAL A 22 14.38 1.42 23.33
C VAL A 22 14.46 1.59 24.85
N ILE A 23 14.84 0.52 25.54
CA ILE A 23 15.01 0.48 26.98
C ILE A 23 16.49 0.37 27.30
N HIS A 24 17.00 1.34 28.06
CA HIS A 24 18.36 1.25 28.59
C HIS A 24 18.38 0.26 29.78
N PRO A 25 19.20 -0.80 29.74
CA PRO A 25 19.10 -1.93 30.66
C PRO A 25 19.33 -1.56 32.14
N GLY A 26 20.15 -0.54 32.42
CA GLY A 26 20.38 -0.03 33.78
C GLY A 26 19.57 1.22 34.18
N LYS A 27 18.65 1.74 33.36
CA LYS A 27 18.01 3.05 33.58
C LYS A 27 16.50 3.07 33.28
N GLN A 28 15.82 1.95 33.44
CA GLN A 28 14.38 1.89 33.18
C GLN A 28 13.60 2.77 34.17
N THR A 29 12.86 3.75 33.65
CA THR A 29 12.12 4.72 34.47
C THR A 29 10.62 4.79 34.13
N ILE A 30 10.20 4.17 33.03
CA ILE A 30 8.85 4.26 32.48
C ILE A 30 8.36 2.85 32.11
N ASP A 31 7.17 2.51 32.58
CA ASP A 31 6.44 1.32 32.16
C ASP A 31 5.80 1.57 30.79
N VAL A 32 6.48 1.14 29.74
CA VAL A 32 6.06 1.37 28.35
C VAL A 32 4.86 0.51 27.93
N LYS A 33 4.58 -0.59 28.65
CA LYS A 33 3.45 -1.50 28.39
C LYS A 33 2.12 -0.74 28.50
N LYS A 34 2.02 0.22 29.43
CA LYS A 34 0.85 1.10 29.62
C LYS A 34 0.47 1.93 28.39
N TYR A 35 1.39 2.15 27.46
CA TYR A 35 1.15 2.95 26.26
C TYR A 35 0.82 2.10 25.02
N GLY A 36 0.89 0.77 25.16
CA GLY A 36 0.60 -0.20 24.09
C GLY A 36 1.86 -0.81 23.45
N ALA A 37 2.99 -0.84 24.17
CA ALA A 37 4.17 -1.59 23.73
C ALA A 37 3.91 -3.10 23.84
N ASP A 38 3.73 -3.75 22.70
CA ASP A 38 3.65 -5.22 22.59
C ASP A 38 5.05 -5.85 22.50
N ILE A 39 6.10 -5.06 22.26
CA ILE A 39 7.50 -5.49 22.08
C ILE A 39 8.42 -4.32 22.43
N VAL A 40 9.63 -4.61 22.92
CA VAL A 40 10.66 -3.60 23.24
C VAL A 40 12.01 -4.02 22.67
N ILE A 41 12.95 -3.07 22.61
CA ILE A 41 14.32 -3.36 22.22
C ILE A 41 15.30 -2.84 23.29
N THR A 42 16.36 -3.59 23.55
CA THR A 42 17.49 -3.15 24.39
C THR A 42 18.81 -3.49 23.72
N ASN A 43 19.94 -3.15 24.34
CA ASN A 43 21.27 -3.32 23.75
C ASN A 43 22.06 -4.35 24.55
N SER A 44 22.29 -5.51 23.94
CA SER A 44 23.00 -6.63 24.58
C SER A 44 24.47 -6.32 24.85
N TYR A 45 25.11 -5.50 24.02
CA TYR A 45 26.51 -5.10 24.22
C TYR A 45 26.70 -4.25 25.49
N ILE A 46 25.77 -3.33 25.79
CA ILE A 46 25.79 -2.55 27.04
C ILE A 46 25.68 -3.49 28.25
N ILE A 47 24.83 -4.51 28.17
CA ILE A 47 24.69 -5.52 29.22
C ILE A 47 25.99 -6.32 29.34
N TYR A 48 26.54 -6.80 28.22
CA TYR A 48 27.75 -7.60 28.17
C TYR A 48 28.98 -6.87 28.74
N LYS A 49 29.12 -5.56 28.49
CA LYS A 49 30.26 -4.77 28.99
C LYS A 49 30.14 -4.37 30.45
N ASN A 50 28.96 -4.41 31.04
CA ASN A 50 28.76 -4.06 32.45
C ASN A 50 28.66 -5.35 33.27
N GLU A 51 29.66 -5.64 34.09
CA GLU A 51 29.75 -6.88 34.88
C GLU A 51 28.53 -7.14 35.77
N GLU A 52 27.96 -6.10 36.40
CA GLU A 52 26.76 -6.24 37.24
C GLU A 52 25.53 -6.57 36.39
N LEU A 53 25.32 -5.87 35.27
CA LEU A 53 24.20 -6.14 34.37
C LEU A 53 24.34 -7.51 33.70
N LYS A 54 25.54 -7.88 33.26
CA LYS A 54 25.86 -9.18 32.66
C LYS A 54 25.54 -10.31 33.62
N LYS A 55 26.05 -10.23 34.85
CA LYS A 55 25.79 -11.24 35.88
C LYS A 55 24.28 -11.37 36.13
N LYS A 56 23.59 -10.25 36.35
CA LYS A 56 22.15 -10.26 36.60
C LYS A 56 21.35 -10.81 35.42
N ALA A 57 21.71 -10.45 34.19
CA ALA A 57 21.06 -10.96 32.99
C ALA A 57 21.23 -12.49 32.83
N LEU A 58 22.41 -13.02 33.17
CA LEU A 58 22.68 -14.47 33.12
C LEU A 58 22.00 -15.25 34.25
N GLU A 59 21.85 -14.64 35.44
CA GLU A 59 21.21 -15.28 36.60
C GLU A 59 19.68 -15.20 36.56
N GLU A 60 19.11 -14.06 36.15
CA GLU A 60 17.67 -13.77 36.24
C GLU A 60 16.96 -13.67 34.88
N GLY A 61 17.72 -13.60 33.78
CA GLY A 61 17.19 -13.38 32.43
C GLY A 61 16.92 -11.91 32.10
N ILE A 62 16.84 -11.61 30.80
CA ILE A 62 16.65 -10.25 30.28
C ILE A 62 15.30 -9.65 30.64
N HIS A 63 14.23 -10.46 30.66
CA HIS A 63 12.88 -10.03 31.04
C HIS A 63 12.83 -9.49 32.46
N SER A 64 13.51 -10.15 33.41
CA SER A 64 13.63 -9.71 34.79
C SER A 64 14.51 -8.46 34.90
N LEU A 65 15.63 -8.42 34.16
CA LEU A 65 16.55 -7.29 34.16
C LEU A 65 15.87 -5.97 33.78
N ILE A 66 15.08 -5.98 32.71
CA ILE A 66 14.36 -4.80 32.22
C ILE A 66 12.87 -4.80 32.60
N ASN A 67 12.44 -5.65 33.53
CA ASN A 67 11.06 -5.71 34.03
C ASN A 67 10.00 -5.60 32.91
N PHE A 68 10.12 -6.45 31.88
CA PHE A 68 9.20 -6.51 30.75
C PHE A 68 8.88 -7.97 30.38
N GLU A 69 7.62 -8.35 30.55
CA GLU A 69 7.15 -9.74 30.36
C GLU A 69 6.86 -10.10 28.90
N GLY A 70 6.81 -9.11 28.00
CA GLY A 70 6.55 -9.35 26.58
C GLY A 70 7.83 -9.62 25.78
N PRO A 71 7.71 -9.73 24.45
CA PRO A 71 8.83 -9.92 23.52
C PRO A 71 9.92 -8.85 23.64
N ILE A 72 11.18 -9.29 23.69
CA ILE A 72 12.38 -8.44 23.78
C ILE A 72 13.32 -8.70 22.60
N VAL A 73 13.58 -7.64 21.84
CA VAL A 73 14.65 -7.61 20.84
C VAL A 73 15.94 -7.14 21.50
N THR A 74 17.08 -7.74 21.14
CA THR A 74 18.38 -7.17 21.50
C THR A 74 19.17 -6.75 20.27
N ASP A 75 19.64 -5.50 20.28
CA ASP A 75 20.69 -5.03 19.39
C ASP A 75 22.05 -5.59 19.83
N SER A 76 22.93 -5.84 18.86
CA SER A 76 24.25 -6.47 19.02
C SER A 76 25.34 -5.50 19.43
N GLY A 77 25.06 -4.20 19.41
CA GLY A 77 26.05 -3.15 19.67
C GLY A 77 26.58 -2.47 18.40
N SER A 78 25.97 -2.73 17.24
CA SER A 78 26.33 -2.11 15.96
C SER A 78 26.30 -0.57 16.03
N PHE A 79 25.39 0.02 16.80
CA PHE A 79 25.41 1.47 17.05
C PHE A 79 26.72 1.93 17.73
N GLN A 80 27.21 1.20 18.73
CA GLN A 80 28.50 1.49 19.38
C GLN A 80 29.66 1.30 18.40
N LEU A 81 29.61 0.29 17.52
CA LEU A 81 30.57 0.14 16.44
C LEU A 81 30.56 1.36 15.50
N SER A 82 29.39 1.92 15.18
CA SER A 82 29.29 3.12 14.33
C SER A 82 29.83 4.39 15.00
N VAL A 83 29.71 4.51 16.33
CA VAL A 83 30.09 5.72 17.09
C VAL A 83 31.56 5.66 17.51
N TYR A 84 32.03 4.49 17.97
CA TYR A 84 33.35 4.32 18.57
C TYR A 84 34.37 3.62 17.65
N GLY A 85 33.92 3.02 16.55
CA GLY A 85 34.78 2.40 15.53
C GLY A 85 35.32 1.01 15.87
N ASP A 86 35.13 0.54 17.11
CA ASP A 86 35.51 -0.81 17.55
C ASP A 86 34.60 -1.30 18.68
N ILE A 87 34.43 -2.62 18.75
CA ILE A 87 33.73 -3.31 19.83
C ILE A 87 34.50 -4.57 20.21
N ASP A 88 34.64 -4.77 21.52
CA ASP A 88 35.44 -5.85 22.07
C ASP A 88 34.51 -7.01 22.47
N VAL A 89 33.90 -7.60 21.42
CA VAL A 89 33.12 -8.84 21.41
C VAL A 89 33.05 -9.39 19.97
N THR A 90 33.18 -10.70 19.81
CA THR A 90 32.99 -11.33 18.49
C THR A 90 31.51 -11.52 18.16
N ASN A 91 31.20 -11.73 16.87
CA ASN A 91 29.83 -11.96 16.42
C ASN A 91 29.25 -13.26 17.02
N LYS A 92 30.02 -14.34 17.09
CA LYS A 92 29.59 -15.57 17.77
C LYS A 92 29.31 -15.37 19.26
N GLU A 93 30.22 -14.72 19.99
CA GLU A 93 30.06 -14.49 21.44
C GLU A 93 28.80 -13.68 21.76
N ILE A 94 28.48 -12.65 20.95
CA ILE A 94 27.30 -11.83 21.20
C ILE A 94 26.00 -12.59 20.88
N ILE A 95 25.97 -13.47 19.87
CA ILE A 95 24.80 -14.32 19.59
C ILE A 95 24.57 -15.31 20.74
N GLU A 96 25.63 -16.00 21.18
CA GLU A 96 25.54 -16.93 22.32
C GLU A 96 25.10 -16.21 23.60
N PHE A 97 25.60 -14.99 23.83
CA PHE A 97 25.20 -14.18 24.98
C PHE A 97 23.72 -13.80 24.93
N GLN A 98 23.22 -13.32 23.79
CA GLN A 98 21.80 -12.97 23.61
C GLN A 98 20.88 -14.18 23.88
N GLU A 99 21.27 -15.36 23.42
CA GLU A 99 20.52 -16.58 23.69
C GLU A 99 20.55 -16.96 25.18
N ASN A 100 21.71 -16.86 25.83
CA ASN A 100 21.87 -17.21 27.24
C ASN A 100 21.10 -16.30 28.20
N ILE A 101 20.89 -15.03 27.84
CA ILE A 101 20.08 -14.10 28.64
C ILE A 101 18.58 -14.21 28.35
N GLY A 102 18.16 -15.07 27.41
CA GLY A 102 16.76 -15.29 27.08
C GLY A 102 16.13 -14.23 26.19
N THR A 103 16.90 -13.63 25.27
CA THR A 103 16.36 -12.75 24.22
C THR A 103 15.34 -13.48 23.35
N ASP A 104 14.26 -12.81 22.93
CA ASP A 104 13.31 -13.37 21.93
C ASP A 104 13.84 -13.26 20.50
N ILE A 105 14.31 -12.07 20.12
CA ILE A 105 14.88 -11.79 18.78
C ILE A 105 16.25 -11.14 18.93
N GLY A 106 17.30 -11.88 18.62
CA GLY A 106 18.67 -11.38 18.62
C GLY A 106 19.05 -10.68 17.32
N THR A 107 20.18 -10.00 17.32
CA THR A 107 20.72 -9.34 16.12
C THR A 107 22.17 -9.79 15.89
N SER A 108 22.52 -10.07 14.63
CA SER A 108 23.91 -10.30 14.23
C SER A 108 24.73 -9.02 14.33
N LEU A 109 26.06 -9.14 14.39
CA LEU A 109 26.96 -8.00 14.47
C LEU A 109 27.27 -7.41 13.08
N ASP A 110 26.28 -6.77 12.47
CA ASP A 110 26.41 -6.08 11.19
C ASP A 110 27.35 -4.87 11.24
N ILE A 111 27.88 -4.45 10.08
CA ILE A 111 28.61 -3.19 9.97
C ILE A 111 27.66 -2.10 9.47
N PRO A 112 27.30 -1.11 10.31
CA PRO A 112 26.44 0.00 9.90
C PRO A 112 27.22 1.01 9.07
N THR A 113 27.47 0.66 7.81
CA THR A 113 28.17 1.51 6.83
C THR A 113 27.51 2.89 6.74
N PRO A 114 28.20 3.98 7.13
CA PRO A 114 27.63 5.32 7.12
C PRO A 114 27.15 5.76 5.73
N PRO A 115 26.18 6.68 5.64
CA PRO A 115 25.78 7.28 4.37
C PRO A 115 26.95 7.96 3.62
N TYR A 116 26.89 7.96 2.29
CA TYR A 116 27.79 8.69 1.39
C TYR A 116 29.29 8.34 1.51
N VAL A 117 29.63 7.15 2.02
CA VAL A 117 31.01 6.65 1.98
C VAL A 117 31.41 6.27 0.54
N LYS A 118 32.72 6.09 0.32
CA LYS A 118 33.20 5.53 -0.96
C LYS A 118 32.62 4.14 -1.20
N ARG A 119 32.26 3.85 -2.45
CA ARG A 119 31.68 2.56 -2.86
C ARG A 119 32.52 1.36 -2.44
N GLU A 120 33.84 1.42 -2.64
CA GLU A 120 34.81 0.39 -2.23
C GLU A 120 34.71 0.04 -0.74
N ARG A 121 34.52 1.05 0.12
CA ARG A 121 34.34 0.84 1.56
C ARG A 121 33.00 0.16 1.85
N ALA A 122 31.93 0.62 1.22
CA ALA A 122 30.59 0.03 1.39
C ALA A 122 30.55 -1.44 0.93
N GLU A 123 31.22 -1.78 -0.16
CA GLU A 123 31.31 -3.17 -0.64
C GLU A 123 32.07 -4.06 0.35
N LYS A 124 33.23 -3.62 0.84
CA LYS A 124 34.02 -4.37 1.82
C LYS A 124 33.28 -4.58 3.15
N GLU A 125 32.63 -3.55 3.67
CA GLU A 125 31.86 -3.65 4.91
C GLU A 125 30.61 -4.51 4.74
N LEU A 126 29.99 -4.49 3.55
CA LEU A 126 28.89 -5.36 3.20
C LEU A 126 29.31 -6.84 3.15
N GLU A 127 30.48 -7.15 2.58
CA GLU A 127 31.02 -8.52 2.56
C GLU A 127 31.17 -9.09 3.97
N ILE A 128 31.74 -8.31 4.89
CA ILE A 128 31.88 -8.71 6.30
C ILE A 128 30.50 -8.89 6.95
N THR A 129 29.54 -8.02 6.65
CA THR A 129 28.16 -8.14 7.16
C THR A 129 27.51 -9.46 6.71
N LEU A 130 27.68 -9.86 5.45
CA LEU A 130 27.15 -11.12 4.92
C LEU A 130 27.87 -12.36 5.50
N GLU A 131 29.17 -12.26 5.76
CA GLU A 131 29.92 -13.32 6.44
C GLU A 131 29.41 -13.52 7.87
N ARG A 132 29.25 -12.44 8.63
CA ARG A 132 28.73 -12.48 10.01
C ARG A 132 27.28 -12.93 10.09
N ALA A 133 26.46 -12.64 9.08
CA ALA A 133 25.11 -13.18 8.99
C ALA A 133 25.14 -14.72 8.93
N LYS A 134 26.02 -15.31 8.10
CA LYS A 134 26.19 -16.77 8.03
C LYS A 134 26.67 -17.35 9.36
N GLU A 135 27.70 -16.74 9.96
CA GLU A 135 28.22 -17.15 11.26
C GLU A 135 27.15 -17.08 12.37
N ALA A 136 26.26 -16.09 12.34
CA ALA A 136 25.17 -15.97 13.30
C ALA A 136 24.17 -17.13 13.19
N LEU A 137 23.91 -17.63 11.98
CA LEU A 137 23.07 -18.83 11.77
C LEU A 137 23.76 -20.10 12.26
N ASP A 138 25.08 -20.20 12.11
CA ASP A 138 25.85 -21.34 12.62
C ASP A 138 25.93 -21.33 14.16
N ALA A 139 25.92 -20.14 14.77
CA ALA A 139 26.02 -19.95 16.21
C ALA A 139 24.67 -20.09 16.96
N ARG A 140 23.54 -19.69 16.34
CA ARG A 140 22.22 -19.74 16.99
C ARG A 140 21.78 -21.18 17.28
N LYS A 141 21.06 -21.38 18.38
CA LYS A 141 20.34 -22.64 18.61
C LYS A 141 18.85 -22.46 18.29
N ASN A 142 18.11 -21.77 19.16
CA ASN A 142 16.66 -21.55 19.03
C ASN A 142 16.27 -20.06 18.99
N LEU A 143 17.25 -19.16 19.13
CA LEU A 143 17.04 -17.71 19.09
C LEU A 143 16.54 -17.26 17.69
N MET A 144 15.42 -16.53 17.66
CA MET A 144 15.01 -15.84 16.44
C MET A 144 16.02 -14.73 16.13
N LEU A 145 16.33 -14.50 14.86
CA LEU A 145 17.36 -13.53 14.49
C LEU A 145 16.88 -12.46 13.51
N ASN A 146 17.35 -11.25 13.77
CA ASN A 146 17.46 -10.15 12.83
C ASN A 146 18.69 -10.34 11.94
N SER A 147 18.55 -10.08 10.63
CA SER A 147 19.67 -9.86 9.72
C SER A 147 19.51 -8.53 8.98
N VAL A 148 20.49 -7.64 9.15
CA VAL A 148 20.35 -6.22 8.81
C VAL A 148 20.80 -5.96 7.37
N VAL A 149 19.93 -5.35 6.57
CA VAL A 149 20.26 -4.83 5.24
C VAL A 149 21.19 -3.63 5.40
N GLN A 150 22.39 -3.73 4.82
CA GLN A 150 23.41 -2.68 4.75
C GLN A 150 23.74 -2.35 3.28
N GLY A 151 24.65 -1.40 3.07
CA GLY A 151 25.02 -0.92 1.72
C GLY A 151 25.05 0.60 1.56
N SER A 152 25.08 1.36 2.67
CA SER A 152 25.13 2.83 2.64
C SER A 152 23.97 3.44 1.83
N THR A 153 24.24 4.45 1.01
CA THR A 153 23.30 5.14 0.11
C THR A 153 23.32 4.58 -1.32
N PHE A 154 23.80 3.35 -1.53
CA PHE A 154 23.87 2.71 -2.85
C PHE A 154 22.70 1.73 -3.01
N PRO A 155 21.66 2.05 -3.82
CA PRO A 155 20.49 1.18 -4.00
C PRO A 155 20.85 -0.22 -4.51
N ASP A 156 21.86 -0.35 -5.37
CA ASP A 156 22.34 -1.64 -5.89
C ASP A 156 22.95 -2.51 -4.79
N LEU A 157 23.71 -1.92 -3.86
CA LEU A 157 24.26 -2.66 -2.71
C LEU A 157 23.18 -3.04 -1.70
N ARG A 158 22.18 -2.17 -1.50
CA ARG A 158 21.00 -2.47 -0.66
C ARG A 158 20.22 -3.65 -1.21
N ALA A 159 19.93 -3.65 -2.52
CA ALA A 159 19.27 -4.75 -3.22
C ALA A 159 20.08 -6.05 -3.11
N LYS A 160 21.39 -6.01 -3.40
CA LYS A 160 22.30 -7.17 -3.28
C LYS A 160 22.32 -7.74 -1.86
N CYS A 161 22.36 -6.88 -0.85
CA CYS A 161 22.34 -7.31 0.55
C CYS A 161 21.00 -7.97 0.89
N ALA A 162 19.89 -7.31 0.56
CA ALA A 162 18.54 -7.80 0.80
C ALA A 162 18.27 -9.16 0.14
N GLU A 163 18.68 -9.34 -1.12
CA GLU A 163 18.57 -10.62 -1.83
C GLU A 163 19.39 -11.72 -1.13
N ALA A 164 20.65 -11.42 -0.80
CA ALA A 164 21.55 -12.40 -0.19
C ALA A 164 21.04 -12.88 1.18
N ILE A 165 20.62 -11.96 2.06
CA ILE A 165 20.10 -12.33 3.40
C ILE A 165 18.66 -12.85 3.32
N GLY A 166 17.88 -12.44 2.32
CA GLY A 166 16.52 -12.90 2.09
C GLY A 166 16.43 -14.39 1.74
N GLN A 167 17.50 -14.97 1.22
CA GLN A 167 17.64 -16.41 0.97
C GLN A 167 18.08 -17.20 2.21
N MET A 168 18.47 -16.51 3.29
CA MET A 168 18.91 -17.11 4.55
C MET A 168 17.72 -17.21 5.54
N ASP A 169 17.77 -18.17 6.46
CA ASP A 169 16.66 -18.45 7.37
C ASP A 169 16.61 -17.49 8.57
N PHE A 170 16.31 -16.22 8.33
CA PHE A 170 16.12 -15.21 9.38
C PHE A 170 14.64 -14.85 9.58
N GLU A 171 14.30 -14.43 10.80
CA GLU A 171 12.92 -14.15 11.17
C GLU A 171 12.48 -12.73 10.83
N VAL A 172 13.40 -11.78 10.90
CA VAL A 172 13.14 -10.35 10.71
C VAL A 172 14.30 -9.72 9.94
N TYR A 173 14.00 -8.78 9.05
CA TYR A 173 15.02 -8.07 8.26
C TYR A 173 15.01 -6.58 8.55
N PRO A 174 15.91 -6.11 9.42
CA PRO A 174 16.06 -4.69 9.63
C PRO A 174 16.77 -3.99 8.46
N ILE A 175 16.51 -2.70 8.27
CA ILE A 175 17.14 -1.82 7.29
C ILE A 175 17.98 -0.81 8.08
N GLY A 176 19.30 -1.02 8.05
CA GLY A 176 20.25 -0.34 8.93
C GLY A 176 20.92 0.90 8.33
N ALA A 177 21.70 1.58 9.17
CA ALA A 177 22.49 2.77 8.83
C ALA A 177 21.70 3.97 8.25
N VAL A 178 20.38 4.03 8.54
CA VAL A 178 19.51 5.15 8.12
C VAL A 178 19.37 6.26 9.18
N VAL A 179 19.81 6.02 10.43
CA VAL A 179 19.71 7.00 11.52
C VAL A 179 20.31 8.37 11.15
N PRO A 180 21.54 8.47 10.60
CA PRO A 180 22.08 9.77 10.22
C PRO A 180 21.24 10.47 9.14
N LEU A 181 20.59 9.73 8.25
CA LEU A 181 19.69 10.30 7.24
C LEU A 181 18.42 10.85 7.86
N LEU A 182 17.83 10.12 8.82
CA LEU A 182 16.62 10.53 9.53
C LEU A 182 16.86 11.80 10.37
N GLU A 183 17.99 11.88 11.07
CA GLU A 183 18.38 13.05 11.87
C GLU A 183 18.66 14.29 11.02
N ASN A 184 19.22 14.10 9.82
CA ASN A 184 19.51 15.17 8.87
C ASN A 184 18.36 15.42 7.86
N TYR A 185 17.17 14.86 8.13
CA TYR A 185 15.97 15.01 7.30
C TYR A 185 16.17 14.63 5.82
N LYS A 186 17.10 13.70 5.52
CA LYS A 186 17.38 13.16 4.18
C LYS A 186 16.38 12.07 3.81
N TYR A 187 15.09 12.37 3.96
CA TYR A 187 14.03 11.37 3.79
C TYR A 187 13.90 10.84 2.37
N LYS A 188 14.28 11.64 1.36
CA LYS A 188 14.37 11.16 -0.02
C LYS A 188 15.30 9.96 -0.14
N ASP A 189 16.50 10.05 0.42
CA ASP A 189 17.49 8.96 0.37
C ASP A 189 17.02 7.75 1.18
N VAL A 190 16.27 7.99 2.28
CA VAL A 190 15.60 6.91 3.03
C VAL A 190 14.59 6.18 2.15
N VAL A 191 13.82 6.87 1.30
CA VAL A 191 12.90 6.22 0.35
C VAL A 191 13.68 5.31 -0.59
N ASP A 192 14.77 5.79 -1.20
CA ASP A 192 15.54 4.98 -2.14
C ASP A 192 16.16 3.75 -1.48
N ILE A 193 16.72 3.90 -0.27
CA ILE A 193 17.26 2.79 0.53
C ILE A 193 16.17 1.78 0.89
N VAL A 194 15.03 2.25 1.41
CA VAL A 194 13.97 1.36 1.86
C VAL A 194 13.35 0.63 0.68
N MET A 195 13.03 1.32 -0.40
CA MET A 195 12.41 0.70 -1.57
C MET A 195 13.34 -0.31 -2.26
N ALA A 196 14.63 0.01 -2.39
CA ALA A 196 15.61 -0.95 -2.92
C ALA A 196 15.77 -2.20 -2.04
N SER A 197 15.67 -2.04 -0.71
CA SER A 197 15.73 -3.16 0.23
C SER A 197 14.45 -3.99 0.16
N VAL A 198 13.29 -3.34 0.31
CA VAL A 198 11.98 -3.99 0.39
C VAL A 198 11.63 -4.76 -0.88
N ALA A 199 12.03 -4.26 -2.06
CA ALA A 199 11.80 -4.94 -3.33
C ALA A 199 12.47 -6.32 -3.42
N ASN A 200 13.55 -6.54 -2.65
CA ASN A 200 14.38 -7.74 -2.71
C ASN A 200 14.32 -8.59 -1.42
N LEU A 201 13.51 -8.19 -0.45
CA LEU A 201 13.28 -8.94 0.78
C LEU A 201 12.04 -9.84 0.65
N PRO A 202 12.05 -11.05 1.23
CA PRO A 202 10.91 -11.95 1.22
C PRO A 202 9.65 -11.27 1.82
N PRO A 203 8.50 -11.28 1.13
CA PRO A 203 7.31 -10.59 1.59
C PRO A 203 6.69 -11.20 2.86
N SER A 204 6.96 -12.47 3.18
CA SER A 204 6.46 -13.16 4.37
C SER A 204 7.14 -12.75 5.68
N ARG A 205 8.26 -12.02 5.62
CA ARG A 205 9.07 -11.68 6.80
C ARG A 205 8.94 -10.19 7.15
N PRO A 206 8.84 -9.84 8.45
CA PRO A 206 8.75 -8.45 8.87
C PRO A 206 9.98 -7.63 8.50
N ARG A 207 9.78 -6.38 8.09
CA ARG A 207 10.85 -5.42 7.81
C ARG A 207 10.94 -4.37 8.92
N HIS A 208 12.13 -4.16 9.47
CA HIS A 208 12.36 -3.24 10.59
C HIS A 208 13.15 -2.01 10.14
N LEU A 209 12.57 -0.81 10.17
CA LEU A 209 13.33 0.41 9.88
C LEU A 209 14.09 0.87 11.12
N MET A 210 15.38 0.50 11.24
CA MET A 210 16.15 0.72 12.46
C MET A 210 16.39 2.20 12.76
N GLY A 211 16.08 2.59 14.00
CA GLY A 211 16.20 3.94 14.54
C GLY A 211 15.17 4.94 14.01
N ALA A 212 14.19 4.51 13.20
CA ALA A 212 13.05 5.33 12.81
C ALA A 212 12.06 5.45 13.97
N GLY A 213 12.38 6.31 14.94
CA GLY A 213 11.65 6.42 16.20
C GLY A 213 10.73 7.64 16.33
N HIS A 214 10.63 8.50 15.31
CA HIS A 214 9.83 9.72 15.34
C HIS A 214 8.49 9.55 14.57
N PRO A 215 7.33 9.92 15.15
CA PRO A 215 6.01 9.63 14.55
C PRO A 215 5.78 10.27 13.17
N MET A 216 6.52 11.33 12.85
CA MET A 216 6.43 11.99 11.54
C MET A 216 6.79 11.09 10.34
N VAL A 217 7.60 10.04 10.55
CA VAL A 217 8.04 9.15 9.45
C VAL A 217 7.25 7.85 9.35
N PHE A 218 6.46 7.50 10.37
CA PHE A 218 5.83 6.17 10.46
C PHE A 218 4.90 5.89 9.27
N ALA A 219 4.03 6.83 8.91
CA ALA A 219 3.07 6.61 7.82
C ALA A 219 3.78 6.33 6.49
N LEU A 220 4.80 7.13 6.15
CA LEU A 220 5.59 6.96 4.93
C LEU A 220 6.34 5.62 4.93
N ALA A 221 7.02 5.29 6.03
CA ALA A 221 7.75 4.03 6.15
C ALA A 221 6.83 2.79 6.05
N VAL A 222 5.65 2.84 6.67
CA VAL A 222 4.66 1.77 6.54
C VAL A 222 4.14 1.68 5.10
N ALA A 223 3.91 2.79 4.41
CA ALA A 223 3.49 2.76 3.01
C ALA A 223 4.54 2.13 2.08
N MET A 224 5.83 2.27 2.41
CA MET A 224 6.95 1.58 1.77
C MET A 224 7.10 0.10 2.19
N GLY A 225 6.27 -0.38 3.11
CA GLY A 225 6.23 -1.79 3.52
C GLY A 225 7.04 -2.14 4.77
N CYS A 226 7.44 -1.17 5.60
CA CYS A 226 8.05 -1.43 6.90
C CYS A 226 7.01 -1.84 7.96
N ASP A 227 7.34 -2.82 8.80
CA ASP A 227 6.46 -3.43 9.81
C ASP A 227 6.89 -3.09 11.26
N LEU A 228 8.19 -2.84 11.49
CA LEU A 228 8.73 -2.59 12.82
C LEU A 228 9.54 -1.30 12.86
N PHE A 229 9.49 -0.62 14.00
CA PHE A 229 10.17 0.62 14.31
C PHE A 229 10.76 0.54 15.70
N ASP A 230 11.88 1.19 15.97
CA ASP A 230 12.40 1.39 17.32
C ASP A 230 12.63 2.86 17.64
N SER A 231 12.47 3.22 18.92
CA SER A 231 12.63 4.61 19.36
C SER A 231 13.36 4.72 20.69
N ALA A 232 14.57 5.28 20.66
CA ALA A 232 15.17 5.97 21.81
C ALA A 232 14.74 7.44 21.87
N ALA A 233 14.18 7.98 20.77
CA ALA A 233 13.82 9.39 20.65
C ALA A 233 12.83 9.83 21.72
N TYR A 234 11.87 8.99 22.13
CA TYR A 234 10.86 9.37 23.14
C TYR A 234 11.48 9.87 24.45
N ILE A 235 12.57 9.25 24.91
CA ILE A 235 13.24 9.60 26.17
C ILE A 235 14.39 10.59 25.96
N LEU A 236 15.15 10.47 24.86
CA LEU A 236 16.23 11.42 24.54
C LEU A 236 15.66 12.82 24.27
N TYR A 237 14.54 12.93 23.56
CA TYR A 237 13.88 14.21 23.33
C TYR A 237 13.32 14.77 24.64
N ALA A 238 12.79 13.92 25.52
CA ALA A 238 12.33 14.36 26.82
C ALA A 238 13.48 14.89 27.71
N GLN A 239 14.66 14.29 27.62
CA GLN A 239 15.88 14.81 28.28
C GLN A 239 16.27 16.20 27.79
N ASP A 240 15.93 16.54 26.55
CA ASP A 240 16.17 17.86 25.95
C ASP A 240 14.95 18.80 26.01
N ASP A 241 13.92 18.46 26.81
CA ASP A 241 12.66 19.21 26.89
C ASP A 241 11.95 19.38 25.53
N ARG A 242 12.00 18.34 24.69
CA ARG A 242 11.37 18.28 23.35
C ARG A 242 10.16 17.35 23.32
N LEU A 243 9.06 17.87 22.79
CA LEU A 243 7.78 17.17 22.62
C LEU A 243 7.61 16.73 21.17
N MET A 244 7.43 15.44 20.96
CA MET A 244 7.23 14.82 19.65
C MET A 244 5.76 14.92 19.24
N MET A 245 5.54 15.17 17.95
CA MET A 245 4.23 15.25 17.31
C MET A 245 4.28 14.61 15.91
N PRO A 246 3.15 14.15 15.34
CA PRO A 246 3.16 13.56 14.00
C PRO A 246 3.57 14.55 12.90
N ASN A 247 3.53 15.86 13.18
CA ASN A 247 3.94 16.93 12.26
C ASN A 247 5.32 17.53 12.60
N GLY A 248 6.07 16.98 13.56
CA GLY A 248 7.41 17.47 13.90
C GLY A 248 7.68 17.47 15.41
N THR A 249 8.55 18.37 15.85
CA THR A 249 8.97 18.45 17.25
C THR A 249 8.84 19.88 17.75
N TYR A 250 8.29 20.04 18.95
CA TYR A 250 8.26 21.30 19.67
C TYR A 250 9.29 21.32 20.79
N LYS A 251 9.95 22.45 21.02
CA LYS A 251 10.72 22.67 22.24
C LYS A 251 9.80 23.24 23.31
N LEU A 252 9.86 22.71 24.52
CA LEU A 252 9.00 23.17 25.61
C LEU A 252 9.16 24.67 25.88
N GLN A 253 10.37 25.21 25.74
CA GLN A 253 10.64 26.64 25.95
C GLN A 253 9.87 27.56 25.00
N ASP A 254 9.44 27.07 23.83
CA ASP A 254 8.77 27.87 22.80
C ASP A 254 7.23 27.74 22.85
N LEU A 255 6.70 26.81 23.65
CA LEU A 255 5.25 26.54 23.72
C LEU A 255 4.50 27.55 24.60
N LEU A 256 3.41 28.10 24.10
CA LEU A 256 2.46 28.89 24.91
C LEU A 256 1.26 28.04 25.37
N GLU A 257 0.90 27.01 24.60
CA GLU A 257 -0.18 26.08 24.87
C GLU A 257 0.26 24.65 24.53
N MET A 258 -0.34 23.64 25.19
CA MET A 258 -0.05 22.25 24.89
C MET A 258 -0.80 21.80 23.61
N PRO A 259 -0.10 21.34 22.55
CA PRO A 259 -0.72 21.08 21.26
C PRO A 259 -1.32 19.66 21.12
N CYS A 260 -1.71 19.02 22.22
CA CYS A 260 -2.13 17.62 22.23
C CYS A 260 -3.21 17.36 23.29
N SER A 261 -3.96 16.26 23.13
CA SER A 261 -5.04 15.84 24.03
C SER A 261 -4.67 14.62 24.90
N CYS A 262 -3.38 14.29 25.02
CA CYS A 262 -2.94 13.21 25.91
C CYS A 262 -3.12 13.60 27.40
N GLU A 263 -3.00 12.62 28.30
CA GLU A 263 -3.16 12.86 29.74
C GLU A 263 -2.22 13.94 30.29
N VAL A 264 -1.00 14.03 29.77
CA VAL A 264 -0.03 15.07 30.19
C VAL A 264 -0.50 16.44 29.72
N CYS A 265 -0.85 16.58 28.44
CA CYS A 265 -1.21 17.86 27.84
C CYS A 265 -2.56 18.41 28.31
N THR A 266 -3.46 17.56 28.79
CA THR A 266 -4.75 17.98 29.34
C THR A 266 -4.69 18.34 30.82
N LYS A 267 -3.65 17.90 31.54
CA LYS A 267 -3.46 18.17 32.98
C LYS A 267 -2.47 19.30 33.28
N TYR A 268 -1.52 19.55 32.39
CA TYR A 268 -0.43 20.50 32.62
C TYR A 268 -0.33 21.51 31.48
N THR A 269 0.03 22.75 31.81
CA THR A 269 0.40 23.79 30.85
C THR A 269 1.91 23.75 30.54
N PRO A 270 2.40 24.44 29.49
CA PRO A 270 3.84 24.56 29.26
C PRO A 270 4.59 25.20 30.45
N ASN A 271 3.97 26.16 31.13
CA ASN A 271 4.56 26.80 32.31
C ASN A 271 4.66 25.85 33.50
N ASP A 272 3.63 25.03 33.75
CA ASP A 272 3.69 24.01 34.80
C ASP A 272 4.88 23.07 34.58
N LEU A 273 5.04 22.58 33.34
CA LEU A 273 6.16 21.72 32.99
C LEU A 273 7.51 22.44 33.19
N ARG A 274 7.67 23.68 32.72
CA ARG A 274 8.92 24.45 32.89
C ARG A 274 9.30 24.64 34.35
N SER A 275 8.32 24.84 35.23
CA SER A 275 8.51 25.02 36.67
C SER A 275 8.84 23.73 37.42
N MET A 276 8.64 22.55 36.82
CA MET A 276 8.97 21.27 37.45
C MET A 276 10.48 20.97 37.45
N LYS A 277 10.89 20.15 38.42
CA LYS A 277 12.23 19.56 38.45
C LYS A 277 12.47 18.74 37.17
N LYS A 278 13.73 18.74 36.69
CA LYS A 278 14.11 18.12 35.42
C LYS A 278 13.67 16.66 35.29
N GLU A 279 13.85 15.86 36.34
CA GLU A 279 13.47 14.44 36.33
C GLU A 279 11.96 14.22 36.16
N GLN A 280 11.15 14.96 36.91
CA GLN A 280 9.69 14.91 36.81
C GLN A 280 9.21 15.39 35.43
N ARG A 281 9.77 16.50 34.95
CA ARG A 281 9.47 17.07 33.64
C ARG A 281 9.82 16.10 32.51
N MET A 282 11.03 15.53 32.53
CA MET A 282 11.49 14.53 31.58
C MET A 282 10.54 13.33 31.55
N LYS A 283 10.14 12.82 32.72
CA LYS A 283 9.19 11.70 32.81
C LYS A 283 7.87 12.04 32.11
N LEU A 284 7.27 13.19 32.40
CA LEU A 284 6.01 13.61 31.77
C LEU A 284 6.14 13.81 30.25
N ILE A 285 7.23 14.43 29.77
CA ILE A 285 7.45 14.61 28.33
C ILE A 285 7.65 13.26 27.63
N ALA A 286 8.37 12.32 28.24
CA ALA A 286 8.55 10.98 27.69
C ALA A 286 7.22 10.21 27.61
N GLN A 287 6.34 10.36 28.62
CA GLN A 287 4.99 9.80 28.59
C GLN A 287 4.14 10.41 27.46
N HIS A 288 4.22 11.73 27.24
CA HIS A 288 3.61 12.39 26.08
C HIS A 288 4.14 11.81 24.76
N ASN A 289 5.47 11.71 24.62
CA ASN A 289 6.12 11.22 23.40
C ASN A 289 5.71 9.77 23.07
N LEU A 290 5.63 8.89 24.08
CA LEU A 290 5.12 7.52 23.92
C LEU A 290 3.65 7.53 23.52
N HIS A 291 2.80 8.32 24.20
CA HIS A 291 1.38 8.40 23.90
C HIS A 291 1.12 8.80 22.45
N VAL A 292 1.82 9.85 21.97
CA VAL A 292 1.71 10.33 20.59
C VAL A 292 2.18 9.27 19.60
N SER A 293 3.33 8.64 19.86
CA SER A 293 3.92 7.67 18.94
C SER A 293 3.05 6.42 18.78
N PHE A 294 2.52 5.87 19.88
CA PHE A 294 1.60 4.73 19.83
C PHE A 294 0.22 5.11 19.27
N ALA A 295 -0.26 6.33 19.50
CA ALA A 295 -1.49 6.82 18.87
C ALA A 295 -1.35 6.89 17.34
N GLU A 296 -0.19 7.32 16.84
CA GLU A 296 0.08 7.37 15.41
C GLU A 296 0.15 5.97 14.79
N ILE A 297 0.81 5.00 15.45
CA ILE A 297 0.81 3.59 15.01
C ILE A 297 -0.62 3.02 14.94
N ARG A 298 -1.47 3.31 15.94
CA ARG A 298 -2.90 2.89 15.90
C ARG A 298 -3.65 3.53 14.74
N LYS A 299 -3.41 4.82 14.47
CA LYS A 299 -4.03 5.54 13.34
C LYS A 299 -3.60 4.96 12.00
N ILE A 300 -2.33 4.63 11.84
CA ILE A 300 -1.81 3.98 10.62
C ILE A 300 -2.46 2.62 10.40
N ARG A 301 -2.59 1.79 11.45
CA ARG A 301 -3.32 0.52 11.36
C ARG A 301 -4.77 0.72 10.94
N GLN A 302 -5.47 1.71 11.50
CA GLN A 302 -6.83 2.02 11.07
C GLN A 302 -6.87 2.44 9.60
N ALA A 303 -5.91 3.25 9.15
CA ALA A 303 -5.84 3.70 7.76
C ALA A 303 -5.60 2.56 6.76
N ILE A 304 -4.83 1.53 7.15
CA ILE A 304 -4.68 0.30 6.35
C ILE A 304 -6.01 -0.45 6.23
N VAL A 305 -6.75 -0.59 7.33
CA VAL A 305 -8.07 -1.29 7.34
C VAL A 305 -9.09 -0.55 6.48
N ASP A 306 -9.11 0.78 6.57
CA ASP A 306 -10.04 1.61 5.82
C ASP A 306 -9.64 1.74 4.33
N GLY A 307 -8.38 1.47 4.01
CA GLY A 307 -7.84 1.58 2.65
C GLY A 307 -7.37 2.99 2.27
N ASN A 308 -7.09 3.85 3.25
CA ASN A 308 -6.71 5.25 3.04
C ASN A 308 -5.31 5.61 3.60
N LEU A 309 -4.40 4.63 3.64
CA LEU A 309 -3.03 4.83 4.11
C LEU A 309 -2.31 5.93 3.30
N LEU A 310 -2.47 5.98 1.98
CA LEU A 310 -1.77 6.98 1.15
C LEU A 310 -2.29 8.40 1.38
N GLU A 311 -3.58 8.58 1.69
CA GLU A 311 -4.13 9.85 2.15
C GLU A 311 -3.46 10.29 3.46
N LEU A 312 -3.28 9.37 4.41
CA LEU A 312 -2.59 9.67 5.66
C LEU A 312 -1.11 10.04 5.42
N VAL A 313 -0.43 9.35 4.50
CA VAL A 313 0.94 9.69 4.10
C VAL A 313 1.01 11.09 3.52
N GLU A 314 0.12 11.43 2.56
CA GLU A 314 0.10 12.76 1.97
C GLU A 314 -0.15 13.84 3.02
N GLN A 315 -1.03 13.61 4.00
CA GLN A 315 -1.23 14.55 5.10
C GLN A 315 0.03 14.72 5.96
N ARG A 316 0.74 13.63 6.28
CA ARG A 316 1.95 13.69 7.12
C ARG A 316 3.13 14.30 6.40
N CYS A 317 3.33 13.99 5.12
CA CYS A 317 4.45 14.51 4.36
C CYS A 317 4.38 16.02 4.11
N ARG A 318 3.21 16.65 4.32
CA ARG A 318 3.04 18.11 4.21
C ARG A 318 3.60 18.85 5.41
N ALA A 319 3.93 18.14 6.49
CA ALA A 319 4.48 18.74 7.70
C ALA A 319 5.90 19.29 7.52
N HIS A 320 6.66 18.80 6.53
CA HIS A 320 8.05 19.22 6.33
C HIS A 320 8.44 19.16 4.83
N PRO A 321 9.15 20.16 4.27
CA PRO A 321 9.57 20.16 2.86
C PRO A 321 10.32 18.89 2.43
N TYR A 322 11.28 18.42 3.23
CA TYR A 322 12.00 17.19 2.89
C TYR A 322 11.17 15.89 2.99
N LEU A 323 10.09 15.87 3.79
CA LEU A 323 9.14 14.75 3.74
C LEU A 323 8.30 14.80 2.47
N LEU A 324 7.96 16.01 2.02
CA LEU A 324 7.28 16.22 0.75
C LEU A 324 8.18 15.78 -0.43
N ASP A 325 9.47 16.10 -0.40
CA ASP A 325 10.43 15.61 -1.40
C ASP A 325 10.50 14.08 -1.40
N ALA A 326 10.48 13.44 -0.23
CA ALA A 326 10.44 11.98 -0.12
C ALA A 326 9.17 11.38 -0.73
N LEU A 327 7.99 11.96 -0.44
CA LEU A 327 6.73 11.55 -1.06
C LEU A 327 6.76 11.72 -2.59
N ARG A 328 7.30 12.82 -3.09
CA ARG A 328 7.44 13.05 -4.53
C ARG A 328 8.40 12.08 -5.20
N ASN A 329 9.42 11.64 -4.48
CA ASN A 329 10.37 10.64 -4.96
C ASN A 329 9.75 9.23 -5.02
N LEU A 330 8.77 8.95 -4.15
CA LEU A 330 8.08 7.66 -4.10
C LEU A 330 7.41 7.27 -5.44
N LYS A 331 7.07 8.25 -6.29
CA LYS A 331 6.51 8.00 -7.64
C LYS A 331 7.39 7.10 -8.52
N ASN A 332 8.70 7.08 -8.29
CA ASN A 332 9.63 6.25 -9.04
C ASN A 332 9.45 4.75 -8.75
N TYR A 333 8.64 4.41 -7.74
CA TYR A 333 8.36 3.06 -7.29
C TYR A 333 6.87 2.71 -7.38
N THR A 334 6.06 3.51 -8.07
CA THR A 334 4.61 3.28 -8.17
C THR A 334 4.24 1.93 -8.77
N GLU A 335 4.99 1.46 -9.76
CA GLU A 335 4.78 0.14 -10.38
C GLU A 335 4.95 -0.99 -9.37
N LEU A 336 6.08 -1.02 -8.64
CA LEU A 336 6.29 -1.96 -7.54
C LEU A 336 5.21 -1.83 -6.46
N MET A 337 4.82 -0.60 -6.10
CA MET A 337 3.77 -0.42 -5.10
C MET A 337 2.41 -0.95 -5.56
N GLU A 338 2.12 -0.92 -6.87
CA GLU A 338 0.89 -1.43 -7.47
C GLU A 338 0.77 -2.94 -7.34
N GLU A 339 1.87 -3.69 -7.40
CA GLU A 339 1.90 -5.13 -7.18
C GLU A 339 1.31 -5.55 -5.82
N TYR A 340 1.46 -4.69 -4.82
CA TYR A 340 1.00 -4.91 -3.45
C TYR A 340 -0.25 -4.09 -3.09
N ASP A 341 -0.69 -3.20 -3.96
CA ASP A 341 -1.85 -2.37 -3.70
C ASP A 341 -3.13 -3.19 -3.93
N PRO A 342 -4.07 -3.22 -2.98
CA PRO A 342 -5.32 -3.95 -3.18
C PRO A 342 -6.06 -3.47 -4.42
N GLU A 343 -6.60 -4.42 -5.15
CA GLU A 343 -7.38 -4.16 -6.36
C GLU A 343 -8.54 -3.19 -6.06
N TYR A 344 -9.18 -3.35 -4.89
CA TYR A 344 -10.29 -2.55 -4.41
C TYR A 344 -10.18 -2.24 -2.91
N LYS A 345 -10.70 -1.07 -2.51
CA LYS A 345 -10.61 -0.54 -1.13
C LYS A 345 -11.98 -0.11 -0.60
N ASN A 346 -12.09 0.00 0.73
CA ASN A 346 -13.35 0.38 1.40
C ASN A 346 -13.58 1.91 1.37
N SER A 347 -12.52 2.70 1.31
CA SER A 347 -12.57 4.15 1.16
C SER A 347 -12.65 4.58 -0.29
N ALA A 348 -13.19 5.77 -0.52
CA ALA A 348 -13.04 6.47 -1.79
C ALA A 348 -11.61 6.99 -1.95
N PHE A 349 -11.15 7.12 -3.19
CA PHE A 349 -9.90 7.77 -3.54
C PHE A 349 -10.04 9.29 -3.39
N PHE A 350 -9.19 9.93 -2.59
CA PHE A 350 -9.19 11.39 -2.47
C PHE A 350 -7.99 12.01 -3.17
N TYR A 351 -8.28 12.86 -4.15
CA TYR A 351 -7.28 13.71 -4.78
C TYR A 351 -7.01 14.92 -3.88
N THR A 352 -5.85 14.96 -3.22
CA THR A 352 -5.49 16.07 -2.31
C THR A 352 -4.31 16.91 -2.79
N GLY A 353 -3.67 16.50 -3.89
CA GLY A 353 -2.62 17.28 -4.54
C GLY A 353 -1.92 16.48 -5.65
N PRO A 354 -0.92 17.07 -6.32
CA PRO A 354 -0.22 16.49 -7.46
C PRO A 354 0.36 15.09 -7.20
N GLU A 355 0.79 14.83 -5.96
CA GLU A 355 1.34 13.54 -5.56
C GLU A 355 0.31 12.40 -5.68
N SER A 356 -0.99 12.69 -5.53
CA SER A 356 -2.06 11.71 -5.69
C SER A 356 -2.13 11.13 -7.11
N LEU A 357 -1.68 11.88 -8.13
CA LEU A 357 -1.65 11.44 -9.54
C LEU A 357 -0.67 10.28 -9.78
N ASN A 358 0.27 10.08 -8.86
CA ASN A 358 1.30 9.04 -8.96
C ASN A 358 0.97 7.81 -8.11
N ARG A 359 -0.25 7.72 -7.56
CA ARG A 359 -0.62 6.58 -6.71
C ARG A 359 -0.91 5.31 -7.55
N PRO A 360 -0.76 4.12 -6.95
CA PRO A 360 -1.00 2.85 -7.62
C PRO A 360 -2.34 2.74 -8.36
N GLU A 361 -3.42 3.28 -7.82
CA GLU A 361 -4.75 3.19 -8.42
C GLU A 361 -4.83 3.93 -9.76
N ILE A 362 -4.13 5.07 -9.89
CA ILE A 362 -4.05 5.84 -11.13
C ILE A 362 -3.24 5.06 -12.16
N PHE A 363 -2.07 4.55 -11.77
CA PHE A 363 -1.21 3.74 -12.63
C PHE A 363 -1.95 2.50 -13.15
N ARG A 364 -2.62 1.75 -12.26
CA ARG A 364 -3.45 0.59 -12.61
C ARG A 364 -4.57 0.97 -13.57
N TYR A 365 -5.25 2.08 -13.32
CA TYR A 365 -6.32 2.53 -14.21
C TYR A 365 -5.80 2.79 -15.64
N LEU A 366 -4.74 3.58 -15.75
CA LEU A 366 -4.17 3.97 -17.03
C LEU A 366 -3.57 2.77 -17.78
N SER A 367 -3.00 1.78 -17.08
CA SER A 367 -2.50 0.57 -17.72
C SER A 367 -3.61 -0.37 -18.21
N ARG A 368 -4.82 -0.27 -17.63
CA ARG A 368 -5.95 -1.16 -17.95
C ARG A 368 -6.99 -0.56 -18.89
N ILE A 369 -7.01 0.76 -19.10
CA ILE A 369 -7.99 1.38 -20.01
C ILE A 369 -7.89 0.84 -21.44
N SER A 370 -6.68 0.43 -21.86
CA SER A 370 -6.41 -0.20 -23.16
C SER A 370 -7.03 -1.59 -23.32
N ARG A 371 -7.50 -2.22 -22.24
CA ARG A 371 -8.18 -3.53 -22.29
C ARG A 371 -9.57 -3.42 -22.91
N ILE A 372 -10.17 -2.24 -22.86
CA ILE A 372 -11.53 -1.96 -23.31
C ILE A 372 -11.56 -1.91 -24.85
N PRO A 373 -12.55 -2.53 -25.51
CA PRO A 373 -12.66 -2.48 -26.95
C PRO A 373 -12.76 -1.04 -27.46
N GLN A 374 -11.91 -0.73 -28.43
CA GLN A 374 -11.83 0.60 -29.03
C GLN A 374 -12.86 0.75 -30.16
N LYS A 375 -13.58 1.87 -30.16
CA LYS A 375 -14.47 2.27 -31.27
C LYS A 375 -13.78 3.23 -32.24
N ASN A 376 -14.38 3.47 -33.40
CA ASN A 376 -13.78 4.30 -34.45
C ASN A 376 -13.76 5.81 -34.12
N ARG A 377 -14.77 6.28 -33.38
CA ARG A 377 -15.03 7.69 -33.07
C ARG A 377 -15.07 7.88 -31.55
N VAL A 378 -14.76 9.08 -31.07
CA VAL A 378 -14.88 9.42 -29.64
C VAL A 378 -15.53 10.77 -29.40
N LEU A 379 -16.39 10.83 -28.38
CA LEU A 379 -16.98 12.05 -27.82
C LEU A 379 -16.47 12.29 -26.40
N LEU A 380 -15.75 13.40 -26.19
CA LEU A 380 -15.21 13.82 -24.90
C LEU A 380 -16.15 14.82 -24.21
N LEU A 381 -16.64 14.45 -23.04
CA LEU A 381 -17.58 15.22 -22.25
C LEU A 381 -16.94 15.76 -20.95
N PRO A 382 -17.35 16.95 -20.47
CA PRO A 382 -16.96 17.42 -19.15
C PRO A 382 -17.51 16.54 -18.04
N SER A 383 -16.88 16.57 -16.87
CA SER A 383 -17.43 15.93 -15.68
C SER A 383 -18.69 16.64 -15.17
N PHE A 384 -19.64 15.85 -14.69
CA PHE A 384 -20.91 16.29 -14.10
C PHE A 384 -21.26 15.35 -12.92
N LYS A 385 -22.53 15.21 -12.55
CA LYS A 385 -22.89 14.35 -11.41
C LYS A 385 -22.63 12.86 -11.71
N LYS A 386 -21.88 12.18 -10.84
CA LYS A 386 -21.70 10.72 -10.85
C LYS A 386 -22.98 9.97 -10.39
N PRO A 387 -23.24 8.74 -10.87
CA PRO A 387 -22.61 8.09 -12.02
C PRO A 387 -22.91 8.85 -13.32
N TYR A 388 -21.90 8.99 -14.17
CA TYR A 388 -21.97 9.79 -15.39
C TYR A 388 -22.98 9.19 -16.38
N SER A 389 -22.90 7.88 -16.63
CA SER A 389 -23.77 7.15 -17.56
C SER A 389 -25.26 7.33 -17.25
N LYS A 390 -25.64 7.37 -15.97
CA LYS A 390 -27.03 7.61 -15.54
C LYS A 390 -27.47 9.06 -15.73
N ASN A 391 -26.62 10.01 -15.38
CA ASN A 391 -27.00 11.42 -15.43
C ASN A 391 -27.02 11.95 -16.87
N ILE A 392 -26.19 11.43 -17.77
CA ILE A 392 -26.27 11.79 -19.19
C ILE A 392 -27.53 11.26 -19.85
N GLN A 393 -27.98 10.05 -19.51
CA GLN A 393 -29.27 9.53 -19.99
C GLN A 393 -30.43 10.46 -19.61
N ASN A 394 -30.41 11.03 -18.41
CA ASN A 394 -31.43 12.00 -17.98
C ASN A 394 -31.37 13.32 -18.78
N ILE A 395 -30.18 13.73 -19.22
CA ILE A 395 -30.01 14.89 -20.11
C ILE A 395 -30.57 14.57 -21.50
N LEU A 396 -30.38 13.34 -21.97
CA LEU A 396 -30.91 12.87 -23.26
C LEU A 396 -32.44 12.65 -23.27
N THR A 397 -33.04 12.28 -22.14
CA THR A 397 -34.45 11.82 -22.07
C THR A 397 -35.44 12.88 -21.54
N ASN A 398 -34.99 13.98 -20.94
CA ASN A 398 -35.90 14.97 -20.34
C ASN A 398 -36.40 16.05 -21.34
N PHE A 399 -37.61 15.80 -21.84
CA PHE A 399 -38.80 16.67 -21.96
C PHE A 399 -39.51 16.53 -23.32
N GLY A 400 -40.26 15.43 -23.49
CA GLY A 400 -41.40 15.36 -24.41
C GLY A 400 -41.14 15.63 -25.89
N ARG A 401 -39.89 15.53 -26.35
CA ARG A 401 -39.50 15.67 -27.76
C ARG A 401 -38.68 14.45 -28.17
N ASP A 402 -38.90 13.95 -29.38
CA ASP A 402 -38.16 12.83 -30.00
C ASP A 402 -36.66 13.13 -30.30
N LYS A 403 -36.10 14.18 -29.68
CA LYS A 403 -34.71 14.62 -29.84
C LYS A 403 -34.11 15.06 -28.50
N PRO A 404 -32.95 14.51 -28.09
CA PRO A 404 -32.22 14.96 -26.92
C PRO A 404 -31.75 16.41 -27.11
N ASP A 405 -31.87 17.25 -26.09
CA ASP A 405 -31.40 18.64 -26.10
C ASP A 405 -29.94 18.69 -25.59
N LEU A 406 -29.05 18.15 -26.41
CA LEU A 406 -27.61 18.04 -26.13
C LEU A 406 -26.92 19.41 -26.09
N GLU A 407 -27.55 20.47 -26.61
CA GLU A 407 -27.06 21.86 -26.56
C GLU A 407 -26.88 22.37 -25.12
N LYS A 408 -27.60 21.79 -24.14
CA LYS A 408 -27.41 22.09 -22.71
C LYS A 408 -26.03 21.71 -22.19
N LEU A 409 -25.29 20.85 -22.90
CA LEU A 409 -23.91 20.50 -22.57
C LEU A 409 -22.88 21.50 -23.12
N GLY A 410 -23.35 22.57 -23.80
CA GLY A 410 -22.53 23.61 -24.40
C GLY A 410 -22.16 23.30 -25.85
N ASN A 411 -21.20 24.07 -26.37
CA ASN A 411 -20.72 23.91 -27.74
C ASN A 411 -19.76 22.71 -27.85
N PHE A 412 -19.69 22.14 -29.05
CA PHE A 412 -18.82 21.03 -29.40
C PHE A 412 -18.03 21.33 -30.66
N TYR A 413 -16.82 20.77 -30.71
CA TYR A 413 -15.92 20.90 -31.85
C TYR A 413 -15.44 19.53 -32.29
N ARG A 414 -15.32 19.34 -33.60
CA ARG A 414 -14.52 18.27 -34.19
C ARG A 414 -13.07 18.77 -34.27
N ILE A 415 -12.13 17.94 -33.82
CA ILE A 415 -10.69 18.23 -33.85
C ILE A 415 -9.89 17.23 -34.69
N LYS A 416 -10.52 16.13 -35.11
CA LYS A 416 -9.95 15.10 -35.98
C LYS A 416 -11.06 14.39 -36.74
N GLY A 417 -10.78 13.96 -37.97
CA GLY A 417 -11.71 13.21 -38.83
C GLY A 417 -12.41 14.07 -39.88
N LEU A 418 -13.00 13.43 -40.89
CA LEU A 418 -13.78 14.09 -41.94
C LEU A 418 -15.26 14.10 -41.58
N LYS A 419 -16.00 15.06 -42.16
CA LYS A 419 -17.45 15.19 -42.00
C LYS A 419 -18.14 13.93 -42.53
N SER A 420 -18.70 13.10 -41.64
CA SER A 420 -19.49 11.94 -42.08
C SER A 420 -20.79 12.40 -42.73
N GLU A 421 -21.23 11.73 -43.78
CA GLU A 421 -22.57 11.94 -44.32
C GLU A 421 -23.62 11.52 -43.27
N ASN A 422 -24.72 12.27 -43.20
CA ASN A 422 -25.81 12.09 -42.24
C ASN A 422 -26.25 10.62 -42.15
N SER A 423 -25.99 9.98 -41.02
CA SER A 423 -26.54 8.66 -40.70
C SER A 423 -27.82 8.84 -39.88
N SER A 424 -28.93 8.30 -40.37
CA SER A 424 -30.19 8.22 -39.62
C SER A 424 -30.20 7.10 -38.56
N HIS A 425 -29.05 6.47 -38.31
CA HIS A 425 -28.89 5.28 -37.47
C HIS A 425 -28.15 5.57 -36.16
N ILE A 426 -28.31 4.66 -35.19
CA ILE A 426 -27.57 4.67 -33.91
C ILE A 426 -26.07 4.58 -34.20
N ASP A 427 -25.29 5.38 -33.49
CA ASP A 427 -23.85 5.48 -33.71
C ASP A 427 -23.08 4.44 -32.87
N GLU A 428 -23.20 3.17 -33.26
CA GLU A 428 -22.55 2.05 -32.55
C GLU A 428 -21.02 2.15 -32.51
N GLN A 429 -20.42 2.97 -33.39
CA GLN A 429 -18.98 3.19 -33.51
C GLN A 429 -18.48 4.42 -32.73
N LEU A 430 -19.31 5.01 -31.88
CA LEU A 430 -18.95 6.14 -31.02
C LEU A 430 -18.66 5.70 -29.59
N GLN A 431 -17.44 5.95 -29.13
CA GLN A 431 -17.06 5.86 -27.73
C GLN A 431 -17.40 7.16 -27.02
N VAL A 432 -18.17 7.10 -25.93
CA VAL A 432 -18.45 8.27 -25.10
C VAL A 432 -17.60 8.20 -23.84
N VAL A 433 -16.89 9.27 -23.55
CA VAL A 433 -16.02 9.38 -22.38
C VAL A 433 -16.26 10.68 -21.62
N VAL A 434 -16.09 10.63 -20.30
CA VAL A 434 -16.04 11.81 -19.44
C VAL A 434 -14.60 12.08 -19.07
N VAL A 435 -14.19 13.34 -19.13
CA VAL A 435 -12.87 13.76 -18.66
C VAL A 435 -12.98 14.35 -17.26
N ASP A 436 -12.29 13.73 -16.30
CA ASP A 436 -12.32 14.15 -14.90
C ASP A 436 -10.98 13.95 -14.17
N VAL A 437 -10.72 14.78 -13.16
CA VAL A 437 -9.57 14.61 -12.26
C VAL A 437 -9.96 13.63 -11.15
N PRO A 438 -9.12 12.64 -10.80
CA PRO A 438 -7.71 12.48 -11.20
C PRO A 438 -7.47 11.48 -12.34
N PHE A 439 -8.48 10.80 -12.87
CA PHE A 439 -8.30 9.66 -13.79
C PHE A 439 -8.17 10.05 -15.26
N GLY A 440 -8.37 11.32 -15.61
CA GLY A 440 -8.34 11.78 -17.00
C GLY A 440 -9.57 11.30 -17.75
N VAL A 441 -9.38 10.51 -18.81
CA VAL A 441 -10.47 10.05 -19.68
C VAL A 441 -11.13 8.81 -19.08
N ILE A 442 -12.46 8.80 -18.90
CA ILE A 442 -13.26 7.73 -18.29
C ILE A 442 -14.37 7.29 -19.25
N PRO A 443 -14.29 6.07 -19.84
CA PRO A 443 -15.38 5.50 -20.63
C PRO A 443 -16.65 5.29 -19.81
N LEU A 444 -17.81 5.62 -20.38
CA LEU A 444 -19.09 5.56 -19.67
C LEU A 444 -19.53 4.14 -19.29
N GLU A 445 -18.99 3.12 -19.97
CA GLU A 445 -19.27 1.73 -19.69
C GLU A 445 -18.64 1.27 -18.36
N ILE A 446 -17.56 1.94 -17.93
CA ILE A 446 -16.86 1.59 -16.69
C ILE A 446 -16.94 2.68 -15.62
N ASP A 447 -17.75 3.73 -15.82
CA ASP A 447 -17.83 4.88 -14.91
C ASP A 447 -18.26 4.55 -13.47
N GLU A 448 -18.83 3.37 -13.25
CA GLU A 448 -19.33 2.89 -11.95
C GLU A 448 -18.33 2.02 -11.17
N ILE A 449 -17.18 1.70 -11.75
CA ILE A 449 -16.17 0.85 -11.10
C ILE A 449 -15.32 1.63 -10.11
N TYR A 450 -14.78 0.96 -9.10
CA TYR A 450 -13.72 1.50 -8.26
C TYR A 450 -12.42 1.66 -9.06
N PRO A 451 -11.67 2.76 -8.89
CA PRO A 451 -11.96 3.96 -8.07
C PRO A 451 -12.72 5.09 -8.82
N LEU A 452 -13.16 4.87 -10.06
CA LEU A 452 -13.72 5.90 -10.95
C LEU A 452 -15.04 6.50 -10.44
N ALA A 453 -15.90 5.69 -9.85
CA ALA A 453 -17.09 6.19 -9.16
C ALA A 453 -16.76 6.69 -7.74
N GLN A 454 -15.90 5.97 -7.03
CA GLN A 454 -15.55 6.21 -5.63
C GLN A 454 -14.31 7.10 -5.53
N ASN A 455 -14.39 8.31 -6.09
CA ASN A 455 -13.37 9.34 -5.87
C ASN A 455 -13.96 10.73 -5.73
N GLU A 456 -13.21 11.58 -5.04
CA GLU A 456 -13.52 13.00 -4.85
C GLU A 456 -12.28 13.85 -5.15
N SER A 457 -12.53 14.99 -5.80
CA SER A 457 -11.52 15.98 -6.21
C SER A 457 -12.04 17.39 -5.91
N PRO A 458 -11.16 18.35 -5.58
CA PRO A 458 -11.54 19.75 -5.44
C PRO A 458 -12.13 20.30 -6.76
N SER A 459 -13.12 21.20 -6.65
CA SER A 459 -13.67 21.88 -7.82
C SER A 459 -12.69 22.87 -8.46
N LEU A 460 -11.76 23.41 -7.65
CA LEU A 460 -10.66 24.25 -8.09
C LEU A 460 -9.43 23.38 -8.34
N LEU A 461 -9.11 23.17 -9.61
CA LEU A 461 -7.99 22.34 -10.04
C LEU A 461 -6.66 23.10 -10.01
N ASP A 462 -5.63 22.47 -9.47
CA ASP A 462 -4.24 22.92 -9.56
C ASP A 462 -3.66 22.73 -10.98
N GLY A 463 -2.50 23.33 -11.23
CA GLY A 463 -1.85 23.27 -12.55
C GLY A 463 -1.38 21.88 -12.94
N ASP A 464 -0.87 21.08 -11.99
CA ASP A 464 -0.34 19.75 -12.28
C ASP A 464 -1.45 18.80 -12.72
N SER A 465 -2.61 18.81 -12.05
CA SER A 465 -3.78 18.02 -12.47
C SER A 465 -4.26 18.41 -13.88
N LYS A 466 -4.23 19.69 -14.23
CA LYS A 466 -4.61 20.15 -15.57
C LYS A 466 -3.64 19.65 -16.63
N ILE A 467 -2.33 19.77 -16.39
CA ILE A 467 -1.28 19.29 -17.29
C ILE A 467 -1.39 17.77 -17.45
N PHE A 468 -1.58 17.06 -16.35
CA PHE A 468 -1.73 15.61 -16.35
C PHE A 468 -2.90 15.15 -17.21
N VAL A 469 -4.10 15.73 -17.01
CA VAL A 469 -5.28 15.39 -17.79
C VAL A 469 -5.14 15.83 -19.25
N LYS A 470 -4.54 16.99 -19.52
CA LYS A 470 -4.21 17.44 -20.89
C LYS A 470 -3.36 16.41 -21.64
N ASN A 471 -2.33 15.87 -20.99
CA ASN A 471 -1.47 14.83 -21.58
C ASN A 471 -2.25 13.55 -21.87
N ILE A 472 -3.09 13.10 -20.93
CA ILE A 472 -3.95 11.91 -21.12
C ILE A 472 -4.91 12.12 -22.30
N ILE A 473 -5.55 13.30 -22.42
CA ILE A 473 -6.42 13.59 -23.55
C ILE A 473 -5.63 13.48 -24.87
N ASN A 474 -4.48 14.16 -24.96
CA ASN A 474 -3.67 14.19 -26.18
C ASN A 474 -3.22 12.78 -26.61
N GLU A 475 -2.87 11.92 -25.67
CA GLU A 475 -2.52 10.53 -25.96
C GLU A 475 -3.75 9.72 -26.38
N TYR A 476 -4.84 9.82 -25.63
CA TYR A 476 -6.03 9.01 -25.83
C TYR A 476 -6.69 9.25 -27.19
N ILE A 477 -6.78 10.51 -27.65
CA ILE A 477 -7.44 10.86 -28.92
C ILE A 477 -6.70 10.35 -30.16
N ASN A 478 -5.41 10.02 -30.04
CA ASN A 478 -4.63 9.50 -31.17
C ASN A 478 -5.17 8.17 -31.69
N ASN A 479 -5.82 7.40 -30.83
CA ASN A 479 -6.39 6.11 -31.16
C ASN A 479 -7.64 6.23 -32.06
N PHE A 480 -8.31 7.37 -32.12
CA PHE A 480 -9.60 7.51 -32.82
C PHE A 480 -9.45 8.19 -34.18
N ASN A 481 -10.28 7.80 -35.15
CA ASN A 481 -10.29 8.42 -36.49
C ASN A 481 -11.10 9.73 -36.52
N GLU A 482 -12.14 9.83 -35.69
CA GLU A 482 -12.89 11.07 -35.48
C GLU A 482 -12.96 11.39 -33.99
N VAL A 483 -12.74 12.67 -33.65
CA VAL A 483 -12.70 13.14 -32.26
C VAL A 483 -13.57 14.38 -32.13
N ILE A 484 -14.56 14.31 -31.24
CA ILE A 484 -15.48 15.38 -30.89
C ILE A 484 -15.27 15.72 -29.42
N ILE A 485 -15.16 17.02 -29.10
CA ILE A 485 -14.84 17.49 -27.75
C ILE A 485 -15.71 18.70 -27.36
N SER A 486 -16.11 18.76 -26.09
CA SER A 486 -16.82 19.92 -25.53
C SER A 486 -15.90 21.14 -25.39
N GLU A 487 -16.43 22.33 -25.70
CA GLU A 487 -15.78 23.63 -25.48
C GLU A 487 -15.30 23.81 -24.02
N SER A 488 -16.09 23.30 -23.07
CA SER A 488 -15.79 23.41 -21.65
C SER A 488 -14.48 22.71 -21.27
N LEU A 489 -14.16 21.58 -21.92
CA LEU A 489 -12.92 20.85 -21.71
C LEU A 489 -11.71 21.59 -22.29
N ILE A 490 -11.87 22.14 -23.50
CA ILE A 490 -10.84 22.95 -24.16
C ILE A 490 -10.42 24.09 -23.23
N LYS A 491 -11.39 24.83 -22.69
CA LYS A 491 -11.13 25.93 -21.75
C LYS A 491 -10.58 25.44 -20.40
N LYS A 492 -11.12 24.35 -19.85
CA LYS A 492 -10.74 23.84 -18.51
C LYS A 492 -9.30 23.35 -18.47
N PHE A 493 -8.83 22.70 -19.54
CA PHE A 493 -7.52 22.07 -19.64
C PHE A 493 -6.55 22.78 -20.58
N ASP A 494 -6.90 23.96 -21.09
CA ASP A 494 -6.07 24.78 -21.97
C ASP A 494 -5.56 23.96 -23.18
N LEU A 495 -6.50 23.32 -23.88
CA LEU A 495 -6.21 22.46 -25.03
C LEU A 495 -6.06 23.31 -26.29
N ASP A 496 -5.04 23.01 -27.09
CA ASP A 496 -4.70 23.74 -28.30
C ASP A 496 -4.90 22.83 -29.52
N PHE A 497 -6.06 22.96 -30.16
CA PHE A 497 -6.46 22.16 -31.31
C PHE A 497 -7.06 23.07 -32.39
N GLU A 498 -6.98 22.64 -33.66
CA GLU A 498 -7.78 23.23 -34.71
C GLU A 498 -9.26 22.83 -34.51
N LEU A 499 -10.15 23.83 -34.47
CA LEU A 499 -11.54 23.64 -34.08
C LEU A 499 -12.49 23.76 -35.28
N GLU A 500 -13.17 22.69 -35.64
CA GLU A 500 -14.32 22.71 -36.55
C GLU A 500 -15.62 22.64 -35.72
N ASN A 501 -16.54 23.60 -35.88
CA ASN A 501 -17.83 23.56 -35.17
C ASN A 501 -18.59 22.26 -35.46
N PHE A 502 -19.07 21.59 -34.42
CA PHE A 502 -19.82 20.35 -34.54
C PHE A 502 -21.21 20.47 -33.89
N ASN A 503 -22.25 20.13 -34.63
CA ASN A 503 -23.61 20.11 -34.09
C ASN A 503 -23.85 18.78 -33.37
N ILE A 504 -23.82 18.81 -32.04
CA ILE A 504 -23.97 17.62 -31.19
C ILE A 504 -25.30 16.87 -31.39
N ASN A 505 -26.34 17.56 -31.89
CA ASN A 505 -27.64 16.95 -32.19
C ASN A 505 -27.60 16.00 -33.41
N GLU A 506 -26.51 15.98 -34.17
CA GLU A 506 -26.25 14.98 -35.21
C GLU A 506 -25.97 13.60 -34.61
N LEU A 507 -25.56 13.51 -33.33
CA LEU A 507 -25.30 12.24 -32.67
C LEU A 507 -26.57 11.61 -32.09
N ARG A 508 -26.66 10.28 -32.23
CA ARG A 508 -27.67 9.45 -31.56
C ARG A 508 -26.99 8.54 -30.55
N LEU A 509 -26.99 8.97 -29.29
CA LEU A 509 -26.40 8.22 -28.18
C LEU A 509 -27.36 7.14 -27.68
N GLN A 510 -26.87 5.91 -27.57
CA GLN A 510 -27.55 4.81 -26.91
C GLN A 510 -26.56 4.13 -25.95
N PHE A 511 -27.07 3.72 -24.78
CA PHE A 511 -26.28 2.99 -23.80
C PHE A 511 -26.89 1.61 -23.62
N ASP A 512 -26.11 0.58 -23.93
CA ASP A 512 -26.52 -0.80 -23.79
C ASP A 512 -25.90 -1.43 -22.53
N ASP A 513 -26.74 -1.99 -21.67
CA ASP A 513 -26.27 -2.70 -20.48
C ASP A 513 -25.45 -3.94 -20.85
N LYS A 514 -25.75 -4.59 -21.99
CA LYS A 514 -24.98 -5.76 -22.44
C LYS A 514 -23.56 -5.37 -22.86
N GLU A 515 -23.40 -4.22 -23.50
CA GLU A 515 -22.06 -3.65 -23.77
C GLU A 515 -21.37 -3.26 -22.44
N LYS A 516 -22.10 -2.59 -21.54
CA LYS A 516 -21.59 -2.18 -20.23
C LYS A 516 -20.98 -3.34 -19.44
N ILE A 517 -21.70 -4.46 -19.29
CA ILE A 517 -21.18 -5.62 -18.56
C ILE A 517 -19.95 -6.23 -19.22
N LYS A 518 -19.88 -6.22 -20.56
CA LYS A 518 -18.71 -6.77 -21.28
C LYS A 518 -17.47 -5.91 -21.04
N TYR A 519 -17.61 -4.59 -21.09
CA TYR A 519 -16.50 -3.66 -20.89
C TYR A 519 -15.99 -3.69 -19.45
N ILE A 520 -16.89 -3.81 -18.46
CA ILE A 520 -16.50 -4.00 -17.06
C ILE A 520 -15.71 -5.32 -16.90
N ALA A 521 -16.17 -6.41 -17.52
CA ALA A 521 -15.45 -7.68 -17.48
C ALA A 521 -14.10 -7.63 -18.21
N ASP A 522 -14.02 -6.96 -19.36
CA ASP A 522 -12.75 -6.78 -20.09
C ASP A 522 -11.75 -5.96 -19.27
N TYR A 523 -12.21 -4.91 -18.60
CA TYR A 523 -11.38 -4.11 -17.70
C TYR A 523 -10.87 -4.94 -16.53
N GLN A 524 -11.76 -5.69 -15.87
CA GLN A 524 -11.47 -6.48 -14.67
C GLN A 524 -10.58 -7.67 -14.98
N PHE A 525 -10.96 -8.53 -15.92
CA PHE A 525 -10.34 -9.84 -16.16
C PHE A 525 -9.41 -9.88 -17.39
N GLY A 526 -9.40 -8.82 -18.20
CA GLY A 526 -8.60 -8.73 -19.42
C GLY A 526 -9.44 -8.79 -20.70
N THR A 527 -8.86 -8.29 -21.79
CA THR A 527 -9.52 -8.17 -23.10
C THR A 527 -10.17 -9.47 -23.56
N GLY A 528 -11.46 -9.40 -23.91
CA GLY A 528 -12.24 -10.53 -24.42
C GLY A 528 -13.01 -11.31 -23.35
N ALA A 529 -12.70 -11.09 -22.06
CA ALA A 529 -13.38 -11.75 -20.95
C ALA A 529 -14.88 -11.44 -20.91
N GLY A 530 -15.29 -10.24 -21.30
CA GLY A 530 -16.70 -9.87 -21.40
C GLY A 530 -17.47 -10.72 -22.41
N LYS A 531 -16.86 -11.01 -23.57
CA LYS A 531 -17.46 -11.90 -24.57
C LYS A 531 -17.52 -13.33 -24.07
N ALA A 532 -16.46 -13.81 -23.42
CA ALA A 532 -16.40 -15.16 -22.86
C ALA A 532 -17.45 -15.39 -21.77
N LEU A 533 -17.60 -14.43 -20.84
CA LEU A 533 -18.57 -14.53 -19.75
C LEU A 533 -20.01 -14.42 -20.24
N PHE A 534 -20.30 -13.43 -21.09
CA PHE A 534 -21.69 -13.01 -21.33
C PHE A 534 -22.21 -13.26 -22.75
N GLY A 535 -21.38 -13.71 -23.70
CA GLY A 535 -21.84 -14.07 -25.05
C GLY A 535 -22.72 -13.00 -25.70
N THR A 536 -23.85 -13.42 -26.28
CA THR A 536 -24.85 -12.53 -26.94
C THR A 536 -26.19 -12.48 -26.20
N ASN A 537 -26.61 -13.59 -25.58
CA ASN A 537 -27.90 -13.76 -24.93
C ASN A 537 -27.69 -13.98 -23.42
N VAL A 538 -27.92 -12.93 -22.64
CA VAL A 538 -27.92 -12.96 -21.17
C VAL A 538 -29.04 -12.11 -20.63
N ASP A 539 -29.54 -12.49 -19.46
CA ASP A 539 -30.56 -11.76 -18.73
C ASP A 539 -29.93 -10.91 -17.64
N ILE A 540 -30.17 -9.60 -17.71
CA ILE A 540 -29.62 -8.61 -16.78
C ILE A 540 -30.68 -8.20 -15.78
N VAL A 541 -30.49 -8.57 -14.52
CA VAL A 541 -31.37 -8.15 -13.42
C VAL A 541 -30.84 -6.87 -12.80
N LYS A 542 -31.71 -5.85 -12.78
CA LYS A 542 -31.44 -4.55 -12.15
C LYS A 542 -32.14 -4.41 -10.81
N SER A 543 -31.52 -3.65 -9.92
CA SER A 543 -32.12 -3.20 -8.66
C SER A 543 -33.37 -2.36 -8.93
N ARG A 544 -34.52 -2.80 -8.42
CA ARG A 544 -35.80 -2.07 -8.53
C ARG A 544 -35.73 -0.64 -7.95
N LYS A 545 -34.92 -0.44 -6.91
CA LYS A 545 -34.79 0.87 -6.23
C LYS A 545 -33.88 1.84 -6.98
N THR A 546 -32.79 1.36 -7.56
CA THR A 546 -31.71 2.22 -8.05
C THR A 546 -31.52 2.18 -9.56
N GLY A 547 -32.05 1.15 -10.24
CA GLY A 547 -31.82 0.87 -11.65
C GLY A 547 -30.44 0.30 -11.96
N LYS A 548 -29.60 0.04 -10.95
CA LYS A 548 -28.24 -0.50 -11.14
C LYS A 548 -28.28 -1.99 -11.49
N ILE A 549 -27.40 -2.42 -12.39
CA ILE A 549 -27.16 -3.84 -12.70
C ILE A 549 -26.75 -4.58 -11.41
N ARG A 550 -27.27 -5.79 -11.23
CA ARG A 550 -27.02 -6.63 -10.06
C ARG A 550 -26.57 -8.02 -10.42
N HIS A 551 -27.33 -8.72 -11.24
CA HIS A 551 -27.07 -10.11 -11.56
C HIS A 551 -27.16 -10.28 -13.07
N VAL A 552 -26.29 -11.13 -13.60
CA VAL A 552 -26.29 -11.50 -15.01
C VAL A 552 -26.44 -13.02 -15.08
N TYR A 553 -27.45 -13.49 -15.82
CA TYR A 553 -27.82 -14.89 -15.94
C TYR A 553 -27.70 -15.39 -17.38
N ASP A 554 -27.45 -16.69 -17.54
CA ASP A 554 -27.76 -17.45 -18.75
C ASP A 554 -28.90 -18.42 -18.43
N GLY A 555 -30.11 -18.13 -18.92
CA GLY A 555 -31.31 -18.83 -18.48
C GLY A 555 -31.53 -18.70 -16.97
N GLU A 556 -31.52 -19.82 -16.25
CA GLU A 556 -31.68 -19.85 -14.78
C GLU A 556 -30.34 -19.77 -14.04
N ASP A 557 -29.22 -19.94 -14.74
CA ASP A 557 -27.90 -20.03 -14.14
C ASP A 557 -27.26 -18.66 -14.00
N LEU A 558 -26.91 -18.29 -12.76
CA LEU A 558 -26.18 -17.06 -12.48
C LEU A 558 -24.78 -17.17 -13.08
N ILE A 559 -24.31 -16.15 -13.81
CA ILE A 559 -22.91 -16.04 -14.29
C ILE A 559 -22.09 -15.20 -13.31
N ALA A 560 -22.59 -14.01 -12.96
CA ALA A 560 -21.89 -13.08 -12.09
C ALA A 560 -22.84 -12.09 -11.41
N THR A 561 -22.40 -11.57 -10.28
CA THR A 561 -23.07 -10.48 -9.55
C THR A 561 -22.21 -9.23 -9.57
N LEU A 562 -22.77 -8.10 -10.02
CA LEU A 562 -22.12 -6.80 -9.97
C LEU A 562 -22.30 -6.19 -8.57
N ARG A 563 -21.19 -6.02 -7.85
CA ARG A 563 -21.20 -5.57 -6.46
C ARG A 563 -21.56 -4.08 -6.35
N ALA A 564 -22.41 -3.75 -5.37
CA ALA A 564 -23.02 -2.42 -5.23
C ALA A 564 -22.03 -1.28 -4.99
N SER A 565 -21.03 -1.59 -4.15
CA SER A 565 -20.16 -0.62 -3.50
C SER A 565 -19.14 -0.04 -4.46
N ASP A 566 -18.69 -0.86 -5.41
CA ASP A 566 -17.45 -0.69 -6.15
C ASP A 566 -17.54 -1.20 -7.60
N GLY A 567 -18.68 -1.72 -8.06
CA GLY A 567 -18.94 -1.95 -9.48
C GLY A 567 -18.17 -3.12 -10.09
N ILE A 568 -17.82 -4.12 -9.27
CA ILE A 568 -16.96 -5.25 -9.67
C ILE A 568 -17.77 -6.53 -9.78
N PHE A 569 -17.42 -7.37 -10.73
CA PHE A 569 -18.02 -8.69 -10.84
C PHE A 569 -17.49 -9.63 -9.77
N VAL A 570 -18.44 -10.24 -9.08
CA VAL A 570 -18.26 -11.42 -8.24
C VAL A 570 -18.77 -12.61 -9.04
N LEU A 571 -17.90 -13.58 -9.32
CA LEU A 571 -18.25 -14.74 -10.14
C LEU A 571 -19.23 -15.67 -9.41
N SER A 572 -20.00 -16.43 -10.19
CA SER A 572 -20.62 -17.69 -9.78
C SER A 572 -19.78 -18.87 -10.27
N MET A 573 -20.27 -20.11 -10.11
CA MET A 573 -19.61 -21.27 -10.73
C MET A 573 -19.60 -21.20 -12.25
N LEU A 574 -20.75 -20.96 -12.90
CA LEU A 574 -20.82 -20.85 -14.36
C LEU A 574 -19.91 -19.74 -14.90
N GLY A 575 -19.82 -18.61 -14.20
CA GLY A 575 -18.88 -17.54 -14.56
C GLY A 575 -17.43 -17.95 -14.41
N ALA A 576 -17.10 -18.69 -13.35
CA ALA A 576 -15.75 -19.21 -13.13
C ALA A 576 -15.35 -20.24 -14.21
N GLU A 577 -16.26 -21.14 -14.60
CA GLU A 577 -16.03 -22.13 -15.67
C GLU A 577 -15.76 -21.44 -17.01
N ARG A 578 -16.62 -20.49 -17.41
CA ARG A 578 -16.44 -19.74 -18.67
C ARG A 578 -15.13 -18.96 -18.69
N LEU A 579 -14.77 -18.35 -17.56
CA LEU A 579 -13.55 -17.58 -17.47
C LEU A 579 -12.31 -18.48 -17.47
N HIS A 580 -12.39 -19.63 -16.79
CA HIS A 580 -11.35 -20.66 -16.78
C HIS A 580 -11.08 -21.21 -18.18
N GLU A 581 -12.13 -21.55 -18.95
CA GLU A 581 -12.02 -22.02 -20.33
C GLU A 581 -11.41 -20.96 -21.27
N PHE A 582 -11.72 -19.68 -21.05
CA PHE A 582 -11.24 -18.58 -21.89
C PHE A 582 -9.81 -18.14 -21.57
N LEU A 583 -9.48 -18.00 -20.29
CA LEU A 583 -8.19 -17.47 -19.86
C LEU A 583 -7.13 -18.57 -19.96
N GLU A 584 -6.06 -18.31 -20.72
CA GLU A 584 -4.91 -19.21 -20.77
C GLU A 584 -4.21 -19.29 -19.40
N TYR A 585 -3.80 -20.50 -19.00
CA TYR A 585 -2.96 -20.71 -17.83
C TYR A 585 -1.67 -19.86 -17.91
N PRO A 586 -1.24 -19.19 -16.83
CA PRO A 586 -1.78 -19.27 -15.46
C PRO A 586 -2.79 -18.17 -15.11
N LYS A 587 -3.34 -17.39 -16.06
CA LYS A 587 -4.12 -16.18 -15.72
C LYS A 587 -5.25 -16.43 -14.72
N SER A 588 -5.25 -15.64 -13.64
CA SER A 588 -6.21 -15.72 -12.53
C SER A 588 -6.21 -17.05 -11.75
N ARG A 589 -5.25 -17.96 -11.97
CA ARG A 589 -5.16 -19.25 -11.25
C ARG A 589 -4.47 -19.11 -9.90
N VAL A 590 -5.00 -19.86 -8.94
CA VAL A 590 -4.35 -20.24 -7.68
C VAL A 590 -4.34 -21.77 -7.66
N VAL A 591 -3.17 -22.35 -7.90
CA VAL A 591 -2.97 -23.80 -7.98
C VAL A 591 -2.76 -24.35 -6.58
N VAL A 592 -3.58 -25.31 -6.17
CA VAL A 592 -3.47 -25.95 -4.85
C VAL A 592 -3.01 -27.39 -4.96
N ASN A 593 -2.35 -27.88 -3.91
CA ASN A 593 -1.95 -29.27 -3.82
C ASN A 593 -3.15 -30.23 -3.63
N SER A 594 -2.92 -31.52 -3.84
CA SER A 594 -3.93 -32.58 -3.73
C SER A 594 -4.57 -32.67 -2.34
N ASP A 595 -3.85 -32.32 -1.27
CA ASP A 595 -4.39 -32.28 0.10
C ASP A 595 -5.49 -31.22 0.27
N ALA A 596 -5.40 -30.11 -0.47
CA ALA A 596 -6.34 -29.00 -0.38
C ALA A 596 -7.54 -29.15 -1.32
N GLU A 597 -7.45 -30.00 -2.35
CA GLU A 597 -8.47 -30.15 -3.37
C GLU A 597 -9.87 -30.49 -2.80
N PRO A 598 -10.05 -31.50 -1.92
CA PRO A 598 -11.37 -31.81 -1.36
C PRO A 598 -11.98 -30.63 -0.61
N PHE A 599 -11.14 -29.87 0.11
CA PHE A 599 -11.58 -28.70 0.86
C PHE A 599 -11.94 -27.52 -0.06
N ALA A 600 -11.20 -27.33 -1.15
CA ALA A 600 -11.52 -26.33 -2.17
C ALA A 600 -12.91 -26.60 -2.76
N ARG A 601 -13.19 -27.85 -3.17
CA ARG A 601 -14.49 -28.28 -3.70
C ARG A 601 -15.63 -28.11 -2.68
N GLU A 602 -15.36 -28.34 -1.40
CA GLU A 602 -16.33 -28.07 -0.32
C GLU A 602 -16.59 -26.56 -0.08
N GLY A 603 -15.87 -25.67 -0.76
CA GLY A 603 -15.98 -24.22 -0.58
C GLY A 603 -15.27 -23.70 0.67
N LYS A 604 -14.35 -24.49 1.25
CA LYS A 604 -13.50 -24.02 2.35
C LYS A 604 -12.39 -23.10 1.83
N SER A 605 -11.95 -22.20 2.68
CA SER A 605 -10.91 -21.23 2.35
C SER A 605 -9.54 -21.89 2.18
N ILE A 606 -8.75 -21.36 1.25
CA ILE A 606 -7.39 -21.84 0.95
C ILE A 606 -6.39 -21.09 1.80
N PHE A 607 -5.46 -21.83 2.43
CA PHE A 607 -4.34 -21.28 3.17
C PHE A 607 -3.08 -21.27 2.31
N ALA A 608 -2.20 -20.28 2.51
CA ALA A 608 -1.03 -20.06 1.65
C ALA A 608 -0.13 -21.30 1.50
N LYS A 609 0.05 -22.07 2.59
CA LYS A 609 0.84 -23.32 2.58
C LYS A 609 0.37 -24.41 1.62
N PHE A 610 -0.86 -24.32 1.12
CA PHE A 610 -1.42 -25.30 0.19
C PHE A 610 -1.34 -24.84 -1.27
N VAL A 611 -0.93 -23.60 -1.52
CA VAL A 611 -0.75 -23.05 -2.86
C VAL A 611 0.63 -23.45 -3.36
N ILE A 612 0.69 -24.06 -4.54
CA ILE A 612 1.92 -24.60 -5.15
C ILE A 612 2.35 -23.83 -6.41
N ASP A 613 1.40 -23.19 -7.11
CA ASP A 613 1.67 -22.21 -8.15
C ASP A 613 0.54 -21.17 -8.20
N ILE A 614 0.80 -20.00 -8.79
CA ILE A 614 -0.15 -18.88 -8.82
C ILE A 614 0.25 -17.87 -9.90
N ASP A 615 -0.75 -17.24 -10.53
CA ASP A 615 -0.55 -16.07 -11.38
C ASP A 615 0.09 -14.93 -10.58
N ILE A 616 1.29 -14.52 -10.99
CA ILE A 616 2.05 -13.46 -10.30
C ILE A 616 1.35 -12.10 -10.36
N ASN A 617 0.38 -11.92 -11.27
CA ASN A 617 -0.36 -10.68 -11.41
C ASN A 617 -1.55 -10.56 -10.45
N ILE A 618 -1.89 -11.61 -9.69
CA ILE A 618 -3.00 -11.56 -8.74
C ILE A 618 -2.72 -10.54 -7.64
N ARG A 619 -3.62 -9.58 -7.49
CA ARG A 619 -3.63 -8.57 -6.42
C ARG A 619 -4.52 -9.03 -5.26
N ALA A 620 -4.31 -8.44 -4.08
CA ALA A 620 -5.22 -8.64 -2.95
C ALA A 620 -6.63 -8.11 -3.31
N ASN A 621 -7.68 -8.77 -2.82
CA ASN A 621 -9.10 -8.53 -3.11
C ASN A 621 -9.59 -8.84 -4.54
N GLU A 622 -8.74 -9.39 -5.41
CA GLU A 622 -9.12 -9.81 -6.76
C GLU A 622 -9.92 -11.12 -6.75
N GLU A 623 -10.77 -11.34 -7.76
CA GLU A 623 -11.44 -12.63 -7.96
C GLU A 623 -10.46 -13.62 -8.61
N VAL A 624 -10.45 -14.86 -8.12
CA VAL A 624 -9.48 -15.87 -8.54
C VAL A 624 -10.15 -17.22 -8.79
N LEU A 625 -9.52 -18.02 -9.64
CA LEU A 625 -9.89 -19.39 -9.98
C LEU A 625 -8.97 -20.34 -9.22
N ILE A 626 -9.55 -21.24 -8.42
CA ILE A 626 -8.80 -22.22 -7.63
C ILE A 626 -8.77 -23.50 -8.44
N VAL A 627 -7.57 -23.97 -8.78
CA VAL A 627 -7.35 -25.13 -9.66
C VAL A 627 -6.41 -26.16 -9.02
N ASN A 628 -6.40 -27.39 -9.52
CA ASN A 628 -5.36 -28.37 -9.19
C ASN A 628 -4.16 -28.27 -10.17
N GLU A 629 -3.18 -29.16 -10.01
CA GLU A 629 -1.97 -29.23 -10.86
C GLU A 629 -2.25 -29.46 -12.36
N ASN A 630 -3.41 -30.02 -12.71
CA ASN A 630 -3.82 -30.26 -14.09
C ASN A 630 -4.61 -29.09 -14.68
N ASP A 631 -4.69 -27.96 -13.97
CA ASP A 631 -5.59 -26.84 -14.27
C ASP A 631 -7.08 -27.24 -14.28
N ASP A 632 -7.49 -28.27 -13.53
CA ASP A 632 -8.92 -28.55 -13.35
C ASP A 632 -9.52 -27.54 -12.36
N LEU A 633 -10.62 -26.89 -12.75
CA LEU A 633 -11.33 -25.95 -11.88
C LEU A 633 -11.92 -26.68 -10.66
N LEU A 634 -11.53 -26.24 -9.47
CA LEU A 634 -12.00 -26.79 -8.20
C LEU A 634 -13.05 -25.88 -7.56
N ALA A 635 -12.78 -24.57 -7.57
CA ALA A 635 -13.60 -23.54 -6.97
C ALA A 635 -13.19 -22.15 -7.48
N PHE A 636 -13.85 -21.12 -6.97
CA PHE A 636 -13.52 -19.72 -7.21
C PHE A 636 -13.63 -18.93 -5.91
N GLY A 637 -12.92 -17.81 -5.84
CA GLY A 637 -12.79 -17.08 -4.58
C GLY A 637 -12.34 -15.65 -4.76
N LYS A 638 -12.10 -15.01 -3.62
CA LYS A 638 -11.45 -13.71 -3.56
C LYS A 638 -10.08 -13.87 -2.90
N SER A 639 -9.02 -13.40 -3.54
CA SER A 639 -7.70 -13.37 -2.93
C SER A 639 -7.69 -12.43 -1.72
N ILE A 640 -7.02 -12.84 -0.64
CA ILE A 640 -6.82 -12.04 0.57
C ILE A 640 -5.46 -11.35 0.55
N LEU A 641 -4.49 -11.96 -0.12
CA LEU A 641 -3.10 -11.53 -0.25
C LEU A 641 -2.76 -11.35 -1.74
N ASN A 642 -1.66 -10.67 -2.06
CA ASN A 642 -1.16 -10.67 -3.43
C ASN A 642 -0.36 -11.96 -3.73
N ALA A 643 -0.05 -12.21 -5.00
CA ALA A 643 0.65 -13.42 -5.42
C ALA A 643 2.04 -13.60 -4.79
N HIS A 644 2.82 -12.52 -4.65
CA HIS A 644 4.15 -12.56 -4.04
C HIS A 644 4.07 -13.00 -2.57
N GLU A 645 3.09 -12.47 -1.83
CA GLU A 645 2.83 -12.87 -0.44
C GLU A 645 2.38 -14.33 -0.34
N ILE A 646 1.51 -14.79 -1.24
CA ILE A 646 1.01 -16.18 -1.23
C ILE A 646 2.13 -17.18 -1.52
N LYS A 647 3.02 -16.89 -2.49
CA LYS A 647 4.16 -17.77 -2.83
C LYS A 647 5.13 -17.95 -1.66
N ASP A 648 5.31 -16.91 -0.87
CA ASP A 648 6.33 -16.89 0.19
C ASP A 648 5.77 -17.32 1.57
N LEU A 649 4.49 -17.05 1.85
CA LEU A 649 3.88 -17.35 3.14
C LEU A 649 3.56 -18.84 3.34
N LYS A 650 4.03 -19.39 4.47
CA LYS A 650 3.67 -20.75 4.94
C LYS A 650 2.46 -20.78 5.88
N THR A 651 1.85 -19.64 6.15
CA THR A 651 0.69 -19.53 7.06
C THR A 651 -0.28 -18.44 6.57
N GLY A 652 -1.47 -18.39 7.16
CA GLY A 652 -2.48 -17.40 6.80
C GLY A 652 -3.38 -17.84 5.65
N GLN A 653 -4.54 -17.20 5.57
CA GLN A 653 -5.52 -17.43 4.53
C GLN A 653 -5.05 -16.73 3.24
N ALA A 654 -4.91 -17.48 2.16
CA ALA A 654 -4.56 -16.95 0.84
C ALA A 654 -5.81 -16.54 0.06
N VAL A 655 -6.80 -17.43 0.01
CA VAL A 655 -8.04 -17.21 -0.75
C VAL A 655 -9.27 -17.47 0.12
N LYS A 656 -10.23 -16.55 0.05
CA LYS A 656 -11.56 -16.76 0.60
C LYS A 656 -12.48 -17.28 -0.49
N THR A 657 -12.65 -18.60 -0.50
CA THR A 657 -13.52 -19.32 -1.42
C THR A 657 -14.98 -18.87 -1.27
N ARG A 658 -15.69 -18.78 -2.40
CA ARG A 658 -17.11 -18.42 -2.44
C ARG A 658 -17.98 -19.67 -2.35
N LYS A 659 -19.17 -19.54 -1.75
CA LYS A 659 -20.13 -20.65 -1.64
C LYS A 659 -20.77 -20.88 -3.01
N GLY A 660 -20.76 -22.13 -3.48
CA GLY A 660 -21.23 -22.51 -4.82
C GLY A 660 -20.41 -23.63 -5.49
N GLY A 661 -19.31 -24.07 -4.86
CA GLY A 661 -18.37 -25.09 -5.31
C GLY A 661 -18.85 -26.54 -5.50
N LYS A 662 -20.15 -26.83 -5.55
CA LYS A 662 -20.59 -28.21 -5.78
C LYS A 662 -20.65 -28.49 -7.28
N LEU A 663 -19.54 -28.99 -7.81
CA LEU A 663 -19.54 -29.92 -8.95
C LEU A 663 -20.08 -31.28 -8.49
#